data_AF-A0A4Y8SF40-F1
#
_entry.id   AF-A0A4Y8SF40-F1
#
_cell.length_a   1.000
_cell.length_b   1.000
_cell.length_c   1.000
_cell.angle_alpha   90.00
_cell.angle_beta   90.00
_cell.angle_gamma   90.00
#
_symmetry.space_group_name_H-M   'P 1'
#
loop_
_entity.id
_entity.type
_entity.pdbx_description
1 polymer ?
#
loop_
_entity_poly.entity_id
_entity_poly.type
_entity_poly.pdbx_seq_one_letter_code
_entity_poly.pdbx_strand_id
1 'polypeptide(L)'
;MDCYTRATVIASRVSKSDGKYYFDQLVKASGEVDEEAYDQIRAIDVISQGFDFRKPQLAFDFARYVEYCSLKLGDGENFPWDEAVSAIGAIDATSLWPILSRWDHRNIRKQKEHIAMATLISLEKNIISYQTAAALMPVNPYFVYGVKKLAGPVIEKANAEADTPFKNVFIRDLIAATKIHSSPTTSYDYEEKIFELIKDGRFLDRNIIAEVRDHIAALQKLKATTRSKEPQYPRIKRAPLNALFRKQLKAVKINGDLDLQEVLRSLRAAAEKKNAYLNLDDVFAELRKLSRSGNEQHLLNALAVMTDEHINYSEFEDLVKTTIAEWAHLHVLKEWKRSAFGNIVVNWFPVLAAYRSIEHSSLRSLQEIFGASDAELAAVINRHFPEHLDTLPANVLYNLFRLTLVSLDANGRDLLLTWIVTRWNESVPDDMGDGIWSAEFAPPKEEKILITNYLEYLLGHPVRKLRWRAQHALRRALSYKQTMLIDELITNSRNPAATAFHYRRYTFFSLSARLNLYIAVERMVKEQPDQMQPFSAALLSELTNNDIPHAQIKFFLRSACRFLDKKFPTIYTAEEKSAIQKELAPLKRTESSRIPGYSRRRRDNKADGIRFDFDDTDTIPYWYESLSDALNVSMLDLLTVIDYFITAQWGFTGDPYKLDHVKSDYGNTQNDHGAEPRVENLRRYYEYHGMFCAAYELLKKRGASKNASRESWESWIAGWGLAWPDQWLADLRDPIPLEPRFWTEKQPGSEWEFSVQPEDFHERVRISPNEVFLTLEEDSHVYFGKDKEHVRIESGLVHPETGPALLAALQSDLGFDNYLPHKGIFMDEIEDELKDLQKKFVLEHLNVQVNNENEGIDDRDAFFSDYDKFRQIPSPMVVNVLGLTISDDKRTAYQSKDPADPLTQFEVWNNTTNDQHYDDFKTSGRRFAMKKAALLELLQKRKRCLIVHCQISRDLDRKRSGEYMPDYCLLYLIYPNGIAHTVTGSHHIR
;
A
#
# COMPACT_ATOMS: atom_id res chain seq x y z
N MET A 1 4.75 36.13 10.98
CA MET A 1 4.37 37.55 10.78
C MET A 1 3.84 38.21 12.06
N ASP A 2 2.81 37.65 12.72
CA ASP A 2 2.16 38.22 13.92
C ASP A 2 3.08 38.60 15.08
N CYS A 3 4.10 37.78 15.38
CA CYS A 3 5.07 38.10 16.41
C CYS A 3 5.87 39.37 16.07
N TYR A 4 6.28 39.54 14.82
CA TYR A 4 6.97 40.75 14.36
C TYR A 4 6.02 41.96 14.28
N THR A 5 4.75 41.76 13.93
CA THR A 5 3.73 42.82 13.98
C THR A 5 3.55 43.34 15.41
N ARG A 6 3.36 42.42 16.37
CA ARG A 6 3.22 42.76 17.79
C ARG A 6 4.51 43.37 18.35
N ALA A 7 5.67 42.82 18.02
CA ALA A 7 6.97 43.35 18.42
C ALA A 7 7.21 44.75 17.84
N THR A 8 6.83 45.01 16.59
CA THR A 8 6.92 46.32 15.95
C THR A 8 6.07 47.35 16.68
N VAL A 9 4.81 47.02 16.97
CA VAL A 9 3.88 47.93 17.68
C VAL A 9 4.35 48.20 19.10
N ILE A 10 4.83 47.18 19.82
CA ILE A 10 5.32 47.32 21.19
C ILE A 10 6.65 48.10 21.21
N ALA A 11 7.62 47.71 20.40
CA ALA A 11 8.94 48.33 20.36
C ALA A 11 8.87 49.79 19.89
N SER A 12 8.01 50.12 18.93
CA SER A 12 7.82 51.51 18.45
C SER A 12 7.30 52.47 19.54
N ARG A 13 6.65 51.95 20.59
CA ARG A 13 6.20 52.74 21.74
C ARG A 13 7.31 52.99 22.78
N VAL A 14 8.39 52.21 22.73
CA VAL A 14 9.52 52.29 23.67
C VAL A 14 10.71 52.98 23.02
N SER A 15 11.04 52.63 21.77
CA SER A 15 12.16 53.16 21.01
C SER A 15 11.87 53.15 19.51
N LYS A 16 12.12 54.28 18.84
CA LYS A 16 11.99 54.37 17.38
C LYS A 16 13.00 53.48 16.63
N SER A 17 14.21 53.29 17.17
CA SER A 17 15.22 52.42 16.55
C SER A 17 14.80 50.96 16.56
N ASP A 18 14.25 50.51 17.69
CA ASP A 18 13.85 49.11 17.88
C ASP A 18 12.55 48.83 17.13
N GLY A 19 11.62 49.79 17.15
CA GLY A 19 10.43 49.78 16.30
C GLY A 19 10.78 49.65 14.82
N LYS A 20 11.75 50.43 14.33
CA LYS A 20 12.24 50.31 12.95
C LYS A 20 12.87 48.94 12.69
N TYR A 21 13.70 48.43 13.59
CA TYR A 21 14.31 47.11 13.44
C TYR A 21 13.25 46.01 13.27
N TYR A 22 12.26 45.95 14.16
CA TYR A 22 11.20 44.95 14.06
C TYR A 22 10.28 45.19 12.86
N PHE A 23 10.07 46.44 12.44
CA PHE A 23 9.35 46.76 11.20
C PHE A 23 10.12 46.26 9.96
N ASP A 24 11.44 46.46 9.92
CA ASP A 24 12.27 45.93 8.82
C ASP A 24 12.24 44.39 8.81
N GLN A 25 12.24 43.74 9.98
CA GLN A 25 12.06 42.28 10.09
C GLN A 25 10.65 41.85 9.67
N LEU A 26 9.61 42.63 9.99
CA LEU A 26 8.24 42.41 9.53
C LEU A 26 8.16 42.50 8.00
N VAL A 27 8.76 43.54 7.39
CA VAL A 27 8.80 43.72 5.93
C VAL A 27 9.56 42.59 5.26
N LYS A 28 10.68 42.13 5.84
CA LYS A 28 11.39 40.94 5.37
C LYS A 28 10.50 39.70 5.47
N ALA A 29 9.86 39.49 6.61
CA ALA A 29 8.97 38.35 6.84
C ALA A 29 7.69 38.40 5.99
N SER A 30 7.22 39.58 5.56
CA SER A 30 6.10 39.72 4.64
C SER A 30 6.47 39.52 3.17
N GLY A 31 7.76 39.50 2.85
CA GLY A 31 8.28 39.09 1.54
C GLY A 31 8.70 37.62 1.49
N GLU A 32 8.52 36.87 2.59
CA GLU A 32 8.70 35.42 2.61
C GLU A 32 7.46 34.69 2.10
N VAL A 33 7.61 33.40 1.80
CA VAL A 33 6.54 32.53 1.30
C VAL A 33 5.37 32.45 2.29
N ASP A 34 4.15 32.62 1.78
CA ASP A 34 2.89 32.48 2.52
C ASP A 34 1.93 31.47 1.82
N GLU A 35 0.64 31.48 2.19
CA GLU A 35 -0.37 30.57 1.62
C GLU A 35 -0.56 30.73 0.11
N GLU A 36 -0.13 31.84 -0.51
CA GLU A 36 -0.15 32.05 -1.97
C GLU A 36 0.65 30.95 -2.70
N ALA A 37 1.66 30.37 -2.05
CA ALA A 37 2.46 29.27 -2.58
C ALA A 37 1.60 28.07 -3.02
N TYR A 38 0.44 27.86 -2.39
CA TYR A 38 -0.42 26.73 -2.71
C TYR A 38 -1.00 26.90 -4.11
N ASP A 39 -1.46 28.11 -4.41
CA ASP A 39 -1.99 28.47 -5.72
C ASP A 39 -0.89 28.57 -6.78
N GLN A 40 0.30 29.02 -6.38
CA GLN A 40 1.51 29.00 -7.23
C GLN A 40 1.85 27.58 -7.70
N ILE A 41 1.87 26.60 -6.79
CA ILE A 41 2.13 25.20 -7.13
C ILE A 41 1.02 24.63 -8.02
N ARG A 42 -0.26 24.85 -7.67
CA ARG A 42 -1.41 24.41 -8.49
C ARG A 42 -1.39 25.04 -9.89
N ALA A 43 -0.91 26.28 -10.01
CA ALA A 43 -0.75 26.94 -11.31
C ALA A 43 0.31 26.27 -12.18
N ILE A 44 1.47 25.88 -11.62
CA ILE A 44 2.52 25.22 -12.39
C ILE A 44 2.05 23.87 -12.92
N ASP A 45 1.25 23.12 -12.16
CA ASP A 45 0.57 21.92 -12.67
C ASP A 45 -0.23 22.25 -13.93
N VAL A 46 -1.15 23.22 -13.84
CA VAL A 46 -1.97 23.63 -14.99
C VAL A 46 -1.13 24.08 -16.20
N ILE A 47 -0.09 24.89 -15.99
CA ILE A 47 0.75 25.43 -17.07
C ILE A 47 1.55 24.33 -17.76
N SER A 48 2.04 23.36 -17.00
CA SER A 48 2.90 22.28 -17.51
C SER A 48 2.12 21.16 -18.22
N GLN A 49 0.79 21.09 -18.10
CA GLN A 49 0.02 20.05 -18.79
C GLN A 49 -0.06 20.25 -20.32
N GLY A 50 -0.17 19.13 -21.03
CA GLY A 50 -0.49 19.08 -22.46
C GLY A 50 0.70 19.14 -23.43
N PHE A 51 1.93 19.30 -22.92
CA PHE A 51 3.16 19.30 -23.73
C PHE A 51 4.24 18.42 -23.12
N ASP A 52 5.23 18.06 -23.93
CA ASP A 52 6.41 17.29 -23.51
C ASP A 52 7.65 18.20 -23.53
N PHE A 53 7.96 18.82 -22.39
CA PHE A 53 9.04 19.81 -22.28
C PHE A 53 10.43 19.17 -22.18
N ARG A 54 10.56 18.05 -21.45
CA ARG A 54 11.82 17.32 -21.17
C ARG A 54 12.91 18.23 -20.60
N LYS A 55 12.56 18.98 -19.56
CA LYS A 55 13.45 19.97 -18.90
C LYS A 55 13.80 19.53 -17.47
N PRO A 56 14.80 18.66 -17.29
CA PRO A 56 15.13 18.11 -15.97
C PRO A 56 15.62 19.19 -14.98
N GLN A 57 16.37 20.19 -15.45
CA GLN A 57 16.78 21.32 -14.60
C GLN A 57 15.57 22.12 -14.11
N LEU A 58 14.61 22.41 -14.98
CA LEU A 58 13.40 23.15 -14.61
C LEU A 58 12.54 22.36 -13.61
N ALA A 59 12.42 21.04 -13.81
CA ALA A 59 11.74 20.15 -12.88
C ALA A 59 12.42 20.13 -11.50
N PHE A 60 13.76 20.10 -11.48
CA PHE A 60 14.55 20.18 -10.25
C PHE A 60 14.37 21.52 -9.53
N ASP A 61 14.47 22.64 -10.25
CA ASP A 61 14.31 23.98 -9.67
C ASP A 61 12.89 24.17 -9.13
N PHE A 62 11.87 23.66 -9.82
CA PHE A 62 10.50 23.67 -9.30
C PHE A 62 10.35 22.80 -8.05
N ALA A 63 10.92 21.59 -8.04
CA ALA A 63 10.91 20.72 -6.85
C ALA A 63 11.61 21.36 -5.64
N ARG A 64 12.71 22.09 -5.87
CA ARG A 64 13.42 22.86 -4.84
C ARG A 64 12.53 23.95 -4.24
N TYR A 65 11.80 24.67 -5.09
CA TYR A 65 10.82 25.67 -4.64
C TYR A 65 9.66 25.03 -3.86
N VAL A 66 9.09 23.91 -4.32
CA VAL A 66 8.03 23.17 -3.62
C VAL A 66 8.47 22.76 -2.22
N GLU A 67 9.67 22.18 -2.12
CA GLU A 67 10.23 21.77 -0.83
C GLU A 67 10.39 22.98 0.11
N TYR A 68 10.88 24.11 -0.40
CA TYR A 68 11.06 25.33 0.39
C TYR A 68 9.74 25.83 0.96
N CYS A 69 8.68 25.85 0.14
CA CYS A 69 7.35 26.22 0.58
C CYS A 69 6.83 25.27 1.66
N SER A 70 7.00 23.95 1.48
CA SER A 70 6.53 22.96 2.45
C SER A 70 7.19 23.11 3.82
N LEU A 71 8.50 23.39 3.86
CA LEU A 71 9.25 23.59 5.09
C LEU A 71 8.88 24.89 5.80
N LYS A 72 8.56 25.93 5.03
CA LYS A 72 8.20 27.25 5.57
C LYS A 72 6.78 27.31 6.11
N LEU A 73 5.84 26.66 5.42
CA LEU A 73 4.41 26.76 5.74
C LEU A 73 3.95 25.74 6.79
N GLY A 74 4.64 24.60 6.91
CA GLY A 74 4.45 23.66 8.03
C GLY A 74 3.10 22.92 8.06
N ASP A 75 2.13 23.24 7.21
CA ASP A 75 0.88 22.49 7.06
C ASP A 75 1.09 21.35 6.06
N GLY A 76 1.13 20.11 6.57
CA GLY A 76 1.38 18.92 5.77
C GLY A 76 0.12 18.31 5.14
N GLU A 77 -1.09 18.66 5.62
CA GLU A 77 -2.33 18.02 5.19
C GLU A 77 -2.96 18.71 3.99
N ASN A 78 -2.92 20.04 3.92
CA ASN A 78 -3.52 20.81 2.82
C ASN A 78 -2.53 21.23 1.71
N PHE A 79 -1.24 20.93 1.89
CA PHE A 79 -0.21 21.30 0.92
C PHE A 79 -0.41 20.55 -0.41
N PRO A 80 -0.33 21.23 -1.57
CA PRO A 80 -0.65 20.67 -2.90
C PRO A 80 0.44 19.74 -3.45
N TRP A 81 0.72 18.64 -2.73
CA TRP A 81 1.73 17.66 -3.12
C TRP A 81 1.38 16.91 -4.40
N ASP A 82 0.10 16.60 -4.61
CA ASP A 82 -0.35 15.89 -5.80
C ASP A 82 -0.14 16.75 -7.06
N GLU A 83 -0.50 18.03 -7.01
CA GLU A 83 -0.25 18.98 -8.10
C GLU A 83 1.24 19.23 -8.30
N ALA A 84 2.04 19.34 -7.23
CA ALA A 84 3.49 19.47 -7.34
C ALA A 84 4.12 18.30 -8.10
N VAL A 85 3.77 17.07 -7.73
CA VAL A 85 4.31 15.86 -8.39
C VAL A 85 3.79 15.73 -9.82
N SER A 86 2.50 15.98 -10.04
CA SER A 86 1.92 16.03 -11.38
C SER A 86 2.68 17.01 -12.28
N ALA A 87 2.96 18.22 -11.80
CA ALA A 87 3.67 19.24 -12.55
C ALA A 87 5.13 18.86 -12.85
N ILE A 88 5.85 18.29 -11.87
CA ILE A 88 7.22 17.78 -12.07
C ILE A 88 7.22 16.75 -13.21
N GLY A 89 6.26 15.82 -13.19
CA GLY A 89 6.11 14.80 -14.23
C GLY A 89 5.72 15.34 -15.60
N ALA A 90 4.93 16.41 -15.62
CA ALA A 90 4.58 17.10 -16.85
C ALA A 90 5.79 17.83 -17.46
N ILE A 91 6.61 18.51 -16.64
CA ILE A 91 7.86 19.17 -17.07
C ILE A 91 8.92 18.15 -17.53
N ASP A 92 9.20 17.14 -16.70
CA ASP A 92 10.14 16.06 -17.02
C ASP A 92 9.81 14.78 -16.24
N ALA A 93 9.17 13.82 -16.91
CA ALA A 93 8.73 12.57 -16.29
C ALA A 93 9.87 11.70 -15.76
N THR A 94 11.07 11.75 -16.36
CA THR A 94 12.23 11.02 -15.85
C THR A 94 12.76 11.59 -14.53
N SER A 95 12.57 12.89 -14.27
CA SER A 95 13.01 13.55 -13.04
C SER A 95 12.17 13.17 -11.82
N LEU A 96 10.94 12.67 -12.02
CA LEU A 96 10.06 12.23 -10.93
C LEU A 96 10.74 11.25 -9.99
N TRP A 97 11.36 10.21 -10.55
CA TRP A 97 11.94 9.11 -9.79
C TRP A 97 13.07 9.56 -8.85
N PRO A 98 14.14 10.24 -9.33
CA PRO A 98 15.18 10.71 -8.44
C PRO A 98 14.72 11.83 -7.49
N ILE A 99 13.79 12.71 -7.89
CA ILE A 99 13.25 13.75 -6.99
C ILE A 99 12.49 13.11 -5.82
N LEU A 100 11.57 12.17 -6.11
CA LEU A 100 10.81 11.46 -5.07
C LEU A 100 11.73 10.68 -4.14
N SER A 101 12.75 9.99 -4.66
CA SER A 101 13.71 9.26 -3.83
C SER A 101 14.54 10.18 -2.93
N ARG A 102 14.97 11.36 -3.41
CA ARG A 102 15.70 12.33 -2.56
C ARG A 102 14.80 12.98 -1.52
N TRP A 103 13.55 13.32 -1.86
CA TRP A 103 12.57 13.79 -0.89
C TRP A 103 12.27 12.75 0.19
N ASP A 104 12.14 11.48 -0.19
CA ASP A 104 11.92 10.38 0.74
C ASP A 104 13.14 10.17 1.66
N HIS A 105 14.35 10.15 1.08
CA HIS A 105 15.60 10.00 1.83
C HIS A 105 15.84 11.15 2.83
N ARG A 106 15.40 12.37 2.50
CA ARG A 106 15.47 13.54 3.40
C ARG A 106 14.25 13.69 4.31
N ASN A 107 13.28 12.77 4.24
CA ASN A 107 12.02 12.79 4.97
C ASN A 107 11.25 14.12 4.77
N ILE A 108 11.27 14.64 3.53
CA ILE A 108 10.47 15.79 3.08
C ILE A 108 9.08 15.31 2.68
N ARG A 109 9.02 14.31 1.79
CA ARG A 109 7.77 13.69 1.34
C ARG A 109 8.01 12.22 1.11
N LYS A 110 7.16 11.38 1.70
CA LYS A 110 7.29 9.93 1.59
C LYS A 110 6.90 9.48 0.19
N GLN A 111 7.75 8.71 -0.49
CA GLN A 111 7.50 8.26 -1.86
C GLN A 111 6.23 7.41 -2.01
N LYS A 112 5.84 6.70 -0.93
CA LYS A 112 4.63 5.87 -0.90
C LYS A 112 3.35 6.62 -1.27
N GLU A 113 3.33 7.94 -1.05
CA GLU A 113 2.15 8.76 -1.34
C GLU A 113 1.98 9.03 -2.85
N HIS A 114 3.06 8.96 -3.64
CA HIS A 114 3.04 9.37 -5.06
C HIS A 114 3.58 8.33 -6.05
N ILE A 115 4.08 7.18 -5.60
CA ILE A 115 4.65 6.16 -6.49
C ILE A 115 3.70 5.68 -7.59
N ALA A 116 2.40 5.50 -7.28
CA ALA A 116 1.42 5.12 -8.31
C ALA A 116 1.18 6.25 -9.32
N MET A 117 1.23 7.51 -8.89
CA MET A 117 1.12 8.66 -9.78
C MET A 117 2.35 8.75 -10.69
N ALA A 118 3.56 8.60 -10.14
CA ALA A 118 4.79 8.62 -10.92
C ALA A 118 4.84 7.47 -11.95
N THR A 119 4.38 6.29 -11.56
CA THR A 119 4.26 5.12 -12.45
C THR A 119 3.27 5.38 -13.57
N LEU A 120 2.09 5.96 -13.25
CA LEU A 120 1.05 6.28 -14.24
C LEU A 120 1.54 7.32 -15.24
N ILE A 121 2.10 8.44 -14.77
CA ILE A 121 2.64 9.50 -15.63
C ILE A 121 3.74 8.95 -16.54
N SER A 122 4.64 8.13 -15.99
CA SER A 122 5.73 7.52 -16.77
C SER A 122 5.19 6.55 -17.83
N LEU A 123 4.14 5.79 -17.50
CA LEU A 123 3.49 4.87 -18.44
C LEU A 123 2.79 5.63 -19.57
N GLU A 124 2.02 6.67 -19.25
CA GLU A 124 1.29 7.50 -20.22
C GLU A 124 2.26 8.23 -21.17
N LYS A 125 3.37 8.74 -20.64
CA LYS A 125 4.44 9.39 -21.43
C LYS A 125 5.40 8.41 -22.12
N ASN A 126 5.18 7.09 -22.03
CA ASN A 126 6.03 6.05 -22.61
C ASN A 126 7.50 6.11 -22.15
N ILE A 127 7.74 6.56 -20.91
CA ILE A 127 9.05 6.50 -20.25
C ILE A 127 9.33 5.09 -19.75
N ILE A 128 8.27 4.36 -19.35
CA ILE A 128 8.34 2.96 -18.96
C ILE A 128 7.35 2.13 -19.76
N SER A 129 7.69 0.86 -19.97
CA SER A 129 6.79 -0.13 -20.55
C SER A 129 5.63 -0.47 -19.62
N TYR A 130 4.53 -1.01 -20.16
CA TYR A 130 3.40 -1.47 -19.35
C TYR A 130 3.76 -2.70 -18.51
N GLN A 131 4.72 -3.52 -18.96
CA GLN A 131 5.26 -4.63 -18.20
C GLN A 131 6.03 -4.14 -16.97
N THR A 132 6.89 -3.12 -17.12
CA THR A 132 7.58 -2.49 -15.99
C THR A 132 6.61 -1.80 -15.04
N ALA A 133 5.63 -1.06 -15.55
CA ALA A 133 4.60 -0.43 -14.72
C ALA A 133 3.81 -1.46 -13.90
N ALA A 134 3.46 -2.61 -14.50
CA ALA A 134 2.82 -3.72 -13.81
C ALA A 134 3.73 -4.36 -12.74
N ALA A 135 5.02 -4.51 -13.05
CA ALA A 135 6.01 -5.06 -12.12
C ALA A 135 6.19 -4.18 -10.88
N LEU A 136 6.09 -2.85 -11.02
CA LEU A 136 6.25 -1.89 -9.92
C LEU A 136 5.03 -1.78 -8.99
N MET A 137 3.88 -2.37 -9.32
CA MET A 137 2.68 -2.29 -8.47
C MET A 137 2.88 -2.67 -6.99
N PRO A 138 3.67 -3.71 -6.63
CA PRO A 138 3.95 -4.06 -5.23
C PRO A 138 4.67 -2.96 -4.45
N VAL A 139 5.36 -2.03 -5.11
CA VAL A 139 6.04 -0.90 -4.45
C VAL A 139 5.05 0.02 -3.75
N ASN A 140 3.83 0.15 -4.26
CA ASN A 140 2.81 0.98 -3.63
C ASN A 140 2.21 0.30 -2.38
N PRO A 141 2.33 0.89 -1.17
CA PRO A 141 1.71 0.34 0.02
C PRO A 141 0.20 0.43 0.05
N TYR A 142 -0.39 1.39 -0.68
CA TYR A 142 -1.82 1.46 -0.95
C TYR A 142 -2.16 0.60 -2.16
N PHE A 143 -1.76 -0.68 -2.11
CA PHE A 143 -1.79 -1.59 -3.25
C PHE A 143 -3.15 -1.56 -3.97
N VAL A 144 -4.27 -1.73 -3.26
CA VAL A 144 -5.62 -1.67 -3.87
C VAL A 144 -5.88 -0.35 -4.62
N TYR A 145 -5.43 0.79 -4.09
CA TYR A 145 -5.58 2.09 -4.75
C TYR A 145 -4.66 2.25 -5.97
N GLY A 146 -3.40 1.86 -5.83
CA GLY A 146 -2.43 1.89 -6.93
C GLY A 146 -2.88 1.04 -8.10
N VAL A 147 -3.37 -0.16 -7.81
CA VAL A 147 -3.82 -1.12 -8.81
C VAL A 147 -5.16 -0.66 -9.42
N LYS A 148 -6.05 0.04 -8.68
CA LYS A 148 -7.23 0.75 -9.25
C LYS A 148 -6.85 1.73 -10.35
N LYS A 149 -5.78 2.51 -10.15
CA LYS A 149 -5.34 3.52 -11.12
C LYS A 149 -4.54 2.92 -12.28
N LEU A 150 -3.70 1.92 -12.02
CA LEU A 150 -2.74 1.41 -13.00
C LEU A 150 -3.26 0.23 -13.84
N ALA A 151 -4.18 -0.61 -13.33
CA ALA A 151 -4.59 -1.82 -14.03
C ALA A 151 -5.26 -1.52 -15.39
N GLY A 152 -6.14 -0.52 -15.46
CA GLY A 152 -6.79 -0.11 -16.70
C GLY A 152 -5.78 0.27 -17.80
N PRO A 153 -4.94 1.29 -17.56
CA PRO A 153 -3.91 1.70 -18.53
C PRO A 153 -2.96 0.57 -18.96
N VAL A 154 -2.56 -0.31 -18.04
CA VAL A 154 -1.72 -1.49 -18.36
C VAL A 154 -2.46 -2.47 -19.28
N ILE A 155 -3.72 -2.78 -18.97
CA ILE A 155 -4.56 -3.69 -19.78
C ILE A 155 -4.81 -3.11 -21.16
N GLU A 156 -5.08 -1.80 -21.26
CA GLU A 156 -5.29 -1.09 -22.52
C GLU A 156 -4.05 -1.16 -23.42
N LYS A 157 -2.86 -0.92 -22.87
CA LYS A 157 -1.61 -1.05 -23.62
C LYS A 157 -1.32 -2.49 -24.04
N ALA A 158 -1.51 -3.46 -23.16
CA ALA A 158 -1.38 -4.87 -23.52
C ALA A 158 -2.36 -5.28 -24.63
N ASN A 159 -3.58 -4.74 -24.62
CA ASN A 159 -4.58 -4.94 -25.67
C ASN A 159 -4.20 -4.28 -27.00
N ALA A 160 -3.53 -3.13 -26.95
CA ALA A 160 -3.04 -2.44 -28.14
C ALA A 160 -1.93 -3.25 -28.85
N GLU A 161 -1.09 -3.95 -28.08
CA GLU A 161 0.01 -4.79 -28.59
C GLU A 161 -0.36 -6.27 -28.80
N ALA A 162 -1.57 -6.69 -28.40
CA ALA A 162 -2.01 -8.09 -28.42
C ALA A 162 -1.13 -9.06 -27.60
N ASP A 163 -0.51 -8.57 -26.51
CA ASP A 163 0.38 -9.35 -25.64
C ASP A 163 -0.40 -10.29 -24.71
N THR A 164 -0.87 -11.40 -25.28
CA THR A 164 -1.63 -12.45 -24.57
C THR A 164 -0.81 -13.13 -23.46
N PRO A 165 0.47 -13.51 -23.66
CA PRO A 165 1.28 -14.12 -22.60
C PRO A 165 1.41 -13.22 -21.36
N PHE A 166 1.75 -11.94 -21.53
CA PHE A 166 1.83 -11.01 -20.41
C PHE A 166 0.46 -10.85 -19.74
N LYS A 167 -0.60 -10.59 -20.51
CA LYS A 167 -1.93 -10.32 -19.96
C LYS A 167 -2.44 -11.49 -19.12
N ASN A 168 -2.21 -12.73 -19.55
CA ASN A 168 -2.58 -13.92 -18.78
C ASN A 168 -1.88 -13.97 -17.41
N VAL A 169 -0.57 -13.70 -17.35
CA VAL A 169 0.18 -13.72 -16.09
C VAL A 169 -0.21 -12.53 -15.22
N PHE A 170 -0.30 -11.33 -15.80
CA PHE A 170 -0.65 -10.11 -15.10
C PHE A 170 -2.04 -10.20 -14.44
N ILE A 171 -3.07 -10.69 -15.15
CA ILE A 171 -4.41 -10.84 -14.57
C ILE A 171 -4.43 -11.90 -13.47
N ARG A 172 -3.67 -13.01 -13.58
CA ARG A 172 -3.57 -13.99 -12.50
C ARG A 172 -2.93 -13.41 -11.24
N ASP A 173 -1.82 -12.68 -11.40
CA ASP A 173 -1.14 -12.02 -10.28
C ASP A 173 -2.04 -10.95 -9.63
N LEU A 174 -2.77 -10.21 -10.45
CA LEU A 174 -3.73 -9.20 -10.03
C LEU A 174 -4.82 -9.83 -9.16
N ILE A 175 -5.43 -10.91 -9.63
CA ILE A 175 -6.53 -11.60 -8.95
C ILE A 175 -6.06 -12.33 -7.68
N ALA A 176 -4.87 -12.95 -7.71
CA ALA A 176 -4.27 -13.53 -6.52
C ALA A 176 -4.04 -12.45 -5.44
N ALA A 177 -3.49 -11.30 -5.84
CA ALA A 177 -3.24 -10.20 -4.92
C ALA A 177 -4.54 -9.56 -4.41
N THR A 178 -5.58 -9.41 -5.24
CA THR A 178 -6.89 -8.93 -4.75
C THR A 178 -7.47 -9.90 -3.74
N LYS A 179 -7.54 -11.20 -4.04
CA LYS A 179 -8.06 -12.23 -3.12
C LYS A 179 -7.39 -12.15 -1.73
N ILE A 180 -6.09 -11.91 -1.67
CA ILE A 180 -5.32 -11.78 -0.42
C ILE A 180 -5.63 -10.46 0.31
N HIS A 181 -5.79 -9.36 -0.43
CA HIS A 181 -6.03 -8.03 0.14
C HIS A 181 -7.52 -7.68 0.32
N SER A 182 -8.43 -8.56 -0.11
CA SER A 182 -9.86 -8.29 -0.09
C SER A 182 -10.40 -8.22 1.34
N SER A 183 -11.11 -7.14 1.65
CA SER A 183 -12.00 -6.97 2.80
C SER A 183 -13.48 -6.81 2.37
N PRO A 184 -14.44 -7.05 3.25
CA PRO A 184 -15.86 -6.81 2.97
C PRO A 184 -16.17 -5.37 2.51
N THR A 185 -15.44 -4.39 3.06
CA THR A 185 -15.65 -2.95 2.84
C THR A 185 -15.16 -2.43 1.49
N THR A 186 -14.10 -3.01 0.91
CA THR A 186 -13.37 -2.36 -0.22
C THR A 186 -13.30 -3.17 -1.53
N SER A 187 -13.70 -4.44 -1.51
CA SER A 187 -13.21 -5.41 -2.52
C SER A 187 -14.13 -5.64 -3.70
N TYR A 188 -15.44 -5.72 -3.46
CA TYR A 188 -16.40 -6.05 -4.52
C TYR A 188 -16.34 -5.07 -5.68
N ASP A 189 -16.44 -3.77 -5.38
CA ASP A 189 -16.45 -2.71 -6.40
C ASP A 189 -15.14 -2.67 -7.19
N TYR A 190 -14.06 -3.23 -6.64
CA TYR A 190 -12.77 -3.27 -7.30
C TYR A 190 -12.62 -4.48 -8.23
N GLU A 191 -12.90 -5.67 -7.73
CA GLU A 191 -12.86 -6.89 -8.53
C GLU A 191 -13.89 -6.83 -9.68
N GLU A 192 -15.06 -6.22 -9.45
CA GLU A 192 -16.05 -5.93 -10.49
C GLU A 192 -15.47 -5.00 -11.58
N LYS A 193 -14.75 -3.93 -11.20
CA LYS A 193 -14.07 -3.05 -12.17
C LYS A 193 -13.01 -3.79 -12.98
N ILE A 194 -12.23 -4.66 -12.35
CA ILE A 194 -11.25 -5.50 -13.08
C ILE A 194 -12.00 -6.40 -14.07
N PHE A 195 -13.05 -7.07 -13.62
CA PHE A 195 -13.86 -7.94 -14.48
C PHE A 195 -14.44 -7.19 -15.67
N GLU A 196 -14.96 -5.97 -15.45
CA GLU A 196 -15.46 -5.10 -16.52
C GLU A 196 -14.40 -4.77 -17.59
N LEU A 197 -13.12 -4.65 -17.20
CA LEU A 197 -11.99 -4.42 -18.11
C LEU A 197 -11.58 -5.67 -18.92
N ILE A 198 -11.93 -6.87 -18.46
CA ILE A 198 -11.47 -8.14 -19.07
C ILE A 198 -12.60 -9.02 -19.64
N LYS A 199 -13.86 -8.69 -19.37
CA LYS A 199 -15.03 -9.53 -19.71
C LYS A 199 -15.21 -9.79 -21.20
N ASP A 200 -14.66 -8.94 -22.07
CA ASP A 200 -14.69 -9.12 -23.53
C ASP A 200 -13.81 -10.29 -24.01
N GLY A 201 -12.92 -10.79 -23.14
CA GLY A 201 -11.98 -11.86 -23.39
C GLY A 201 -10.92 -11.57 -24.44
N ARG A 202 -10.70 -10.29 -24.76
CA ARG A 202 -9.70 -9.87 -25.74
C ARG A 202 -8.30 -10.24 -25.25
N PHE A 203 -7.59 -11.10 -25.98
CA PHE A 203 -6.22 -11.54 -25.67
C PHE A 203 -6.04 -12.12 -24.27
N LEU A 204 -7.05 -12.84 -23.76
CA LEU A 204 -7.05 -13.42 -22.42
C LEU A 204 -7.63 -14.84 -22.45
N ASP A 205 -7.04 -15.74 -21.67
CA ASP A 205 -7.55 -17.09 -21.47
C ASP A 205 -8.94 -17.07 -20.81
N ARG A 206 -9.89 -17.78 -21.40
CA ARG A 206 -11.28 -17.87 -20.91
C ARG A 206 -11.39 -18.50 -19.53
N ASN A 207 -10.45 -19.37 -19.17
CA ASN A 207 -10.43 -19.99 -17.84
C ASN A 207 -10.14 -18.95 -16.74
N ILE A 208 -9.28 -17.97 -17.01
CA ILE A 208 -9.00 -16.88 -16.08
C ILE A 208 -10.27 -16.04 -15.88
N ILE A 209 -11.00 -15.73 -16.95
CA ILE A 209 -12.24 -14.96 -16.88
C ILE A 209 -13.31 -15.71 -16.09
N ALA A 210 -13.41 -17.03 -16.27
CA ALA A 210 -14.32 -17.88 -15.52
C ALA A 210 -13.98 -17.87 -14.03
N GLU A 211 -12.71 -18.03 -13.66
CA GLU A 211 -12.25 -17.98 -12.27
C GLU A 211 -12.60 -16.65 -11.58
N VAL A 212 -12.36 -15.53 -12.27
CA VAL A 212 -12.69 -14.18 -11.76
C VAL A 212 -14.20 -14.02 -11.58
N ARG A 213 -14.99 -14.46 -12.57
CA ARG A 213 -16.45 -14.41 -12.51
C ARG A 213 -16.99 -15.21 -11.33
N ASP A 214 -16.50 -16.42 -11.15
CA ASP A 214 -16.99 -17.34 -10.11
C ASP A 214 -16.67 -16.80 -8.71
N HIS A 215 -15.48 -16.22 -8.53
CA HIS A 215 -15.08 -15.54 -7.29
C HIS A 215 -15.95 -14.31 -6.99
N ILE A 216 -16.18 -13.43 -7.98
CA ILE A 216 -17.08 -12.28 -7.83
C ILE A 216 -18.50 -12.72 -7.49
N ALA A 217 -19.01 -13.77 -8.15
CA ALA A 217 -20.33 -14.34 -7.87
C ALA A 217 -20.43 -14.86 -6.43
N ALA A 218 -19.36 -15.46 -5.88
CA ALA A 218 -19.30 -15.87 -4.49
C ALA A 218 -19.38 -14.64 -3.55
N LEU A 219 -18.62 -13.57 -3.83
CA LEU A 219 -18.69 -12.32 -3.06
C LEU A 219 -20.07 -11.65 -3.13
N GLN A 220 -20.75 -11.67 -4.29
CA GLN A 220 -22.11 -11.13 -4.44
C GLN A 220 -23.11 -11.84 -3.53
N LYS A 221 -23.02 -13.16 -3.45
CA LYS A 221 -23.87 -13.96 -2.56
C LYS A 221 -23.69 -13.53 -1.10
N LEU A 222 -22.47 -13.23 -0.68
CA LEU A 222 -22.17 -12.75 0.67
C LEU A 222 -22.75 -11.34 0.93
N LYS A 223 -22.68 -10.42 -0.05
CA LYS A 223 -23.22 -9.04 0.07
C LYS A 223 -24.74 -8.94 0.05
N ALA A 224 -25.43 -9.79 -0.70
CA ALA A 224 -26.89 -9.71 -0.88
C ALA A 224 -27.67 -9.86 0.44
N THR A 225 -27.06 -10.49 1.43
CA THR A 225 -27.57 -10.70 2.79
C THR A 225 -27.65 -9.42 3.65
N THR A 226 -27.08 -8.28 3.21
CA THR A 226 -26.74 -7.15 4.11
C THR A 226 -27.49 -5.82 3.85
N ARG A 227 -28.32 -5.67 2.80
CA ARG A 227 -28.94 -4.37 2.43
C ARG A 227 -30.34 -4.13 3.00
N SER A 228 -30.46 -3.17 3.93
CA SER A 228 -31.72 -2.46 4.25
C SER A 228 -31.89 -1.21 3.38
N LYS A 229 -33.10 -0.95 2.87
CA LYS A 229 -33.43 0.15 1.95
C LYS A 229 -33.35 1.54 2.61
N GLU A 230 -32.63 2.47 1.98
CA GLU A 230 -32.69 3.91 2.32
C GLU A 230 -33.97 4.58 1.79
N PRO A 231 -34.47 5.65 2.45
CA PRO A 231 -35.69 6.35 2.06
C PRO A 231 -35.45 7.38 0.94
N GLN A 232 -36.29 7.35 -0.09
CA GLN A 232 -36.36 8.38 -1.13
C GLN A 232 -37.12 9.63 -0.63
N TYR A 233 -36.51 10.81 -0.79
CA TYR A 233 -37.16 12.09 -0.52
C TYR A 233 -38.06 12.54 -1.70
N PRO A 234 -39.28 13.06 -1.44
CA PRO A 234 -40.20 13.49 -2.50
C PRO A 234 -39.84 14.86 -3.08
N ARG A 235 -39.95 15.00 -4.41
CA ARG A 235 -39.78 16.27 -5.13
C ARG A 235 -41.02 17.18 -4.99
N ILE A 236 -40.79 18.46 -4.69
CA ILE A 236 -41.80 19.52 -4.51
C ILE A 236 -42.32 20.05 -5.86
N LYS A 237 -43.63 20.36 -5.99
CA LYS A 237 -44.26 20.95 -7.19
C LYS A 237 -44.28 22.50 -7.15
N ARG A 238 -43.99 23.16 -8.28
CA ARG A 238 -43.99 24.64 -8.49
C ARG A 238 -45.41 25.23 -8.72
N ALA A 239 -45.64 26.50 -8.33
CA ALA A 239 -46.92 27.25 -8.48
C ALA A 239 -46.79 28.48 -9.43
N PRO A 240 -47.87 28.97 -10.09
CA PRO A 240 -47.81 30.00 -11.15
C PRO A 240 -47.88 31.48 -10.69
N LEU A 241 -47.32 32.39 -11.51
CA LEU A 241 -47.27 33.85 -11.32
C LEU A 241 -48.62 34.55 -11.05
N ASN A 242 -48.62 35.46 -10.05
CA ASN A 242 -49.77 36.25 -9.59
C ASN A 242 -50.22 37.33 -10.63
N ALA A 243 -51.54 37.55 -10.76
CA ALA A 243 -52.16 38.47 -11.73
C ALA A 243 -51.70 39.94 -11.62
N LEU A 244 -51.24 40.37 -10.44
CA LEU A 244 -50.71 41.71 -10.21
C LEU A 244 -49.42 41.97 -11.01
N PHE A 245 -48.47 41.03 -10.96
CA PHE A 245 -47.19 41.16 -11.66
C PHE A 245 -47.38 41.16 -13.18
N ARG A 246 -48.34 40.39 -13.69
CA ARG A 246 -48.74 40.44 -15.12
C ARG A 246 -49.21 41.82 -15.56
N LYS A 247 -49.90 42.58 -14.71
CA LYS A 247 -50.35 43.95 -15.04
C LYS A 247 -49.18 44.94 -15.11
N GLN A 248 -48.22 44.83 -14.19
CA GLN A 248 -47.01 45.67 -14.19
C GLN A 248 -46.12 45.34 -15.41
N LEU A 249 -45.95 44.05 -15.72
CA LEU A 249 -45.18 43.61 -16.89
C LEU A 249 -45.77 44.12 -18.22
N LYS A 250 -47.10 44.15 -18.35
CA LYS A 250 -47.76 44.74 -19.54
C LYS A 250 -47.48 46.23 -19.76
N ALA A 251 -47.03 46.96 -18.74
CA ALA A 251 -46.66 48.38 -18.86
C ALA A 251 -45.20 48.58 -19.29
N VAL A 252 -44.37 47.52 -19.27
CA VAL A 252 -42.98 47.57 -19.70
C VAL A 252 -42.93 47.68 -21.22
N LYS A 253 -42.24 48.70 -21.73
CA LYS A 253 -41.97 48.87 -23.17
C LYS A 253 -40.65 48.18 -23.52
N ILE A 254 -40.70 47.20 -24.41
CA ILE A 254 -39.50 46.54 -24.95
C ILE A 254 -38.99 47.39 -26.12
N ASN A 255 -38.05 48.31 -25.85
CA ASN A 255 -37.41 49.19 -26.83
C ASN A 255 -35.94 49.44 -26.44
N GLY A 256 -35.23 50.32 -27.17
CA GLY A 256 -33.82 50.65 -26.93
C GLY A 256 -33.49 51.22 -25.54
N ASP A 257 -34.49 51.71 -24.80
CA ASP A 257 -34.35 52.28 -23.46
C ASP A 257 -34.68 51.27 -22.34
N LEU A 258 -34.82 49.97 -22.68
CA LEU A 258 -35.19 48.94 -21.71
C LEU A 258 -34.06 48.68 -20.70
N ASP A 259 -34.33 48.99 -19.43
CA ASP A 259 -33.51 48.58 -18.29
C ASP A 259 -34.19 47.42 -17.53
N LEU A 260 -33.70 46.20 -17.73
CA LEU A 260 -34.21 45.02 -17.04
C LEU A 260 -33.93 45.03 -15.54
N GLN A 261 -32.86 45.69 -15.09
CA GLN A 261 -32.53 45.76 -13.67
C GLN A 261 -33.54 46.61 -12.92
N GLU A 262 -33.94 47.75 -13.48
CA GLU A 262 -35.01 48.59 -12.91
C GLU A 262 -36.37 47.88 -12.95
N VAL A 263 -36.66 47.12 -14.01
CA VAL A 263 -37.88 46.29 -14.08
C VAL A 263 -37.90 45.27 -12.94
N LEU A 264 -36.82 44.52 -12.74
CA LEU A 264 -36.72 43.53 -11.65
C LEU A 264 -36.76 44.18 -10.26
N ARG A 265 -36.07 45.31 -10.07
CA ARG A 265 -36.09 46.11 -8.84
C ARG A 265 -37.51 46.54 -8.48
N SER A 266 -38.26 47.07 -9.45
CA SER A 266 -39.65 47.50 -9.26
C SER A 266 -40.59 46.34 -8.91
N LEU A 267 -40.40 45.17 -9.53
CA LEU A 267 -41.19 43.96 -9.29
C LEU A 267 -40.87 43.35 -7.92
N ARG A 268 -39.59 43.27 -7.54
CA ARG A 268 -39.15 42.82 -6.21
C ARG A 268 -39.68 43.73 -5.11
N ALA A 269 -39.57 45.05 -5.27
CA ALA A 269 -40.14 46.02 -4.31
C ALA A 269 -41.67 45.90 -4.20
N ALA A 270 -42.37 45.58 -5.29
CA ALA A 270 -43.82 45.32 -5.26
C ALA A 270 -44.16 43.97 -4.61
N ALA A 271 -43.31 42.96 -4.77
CA ALA A 271 -43.45 41.64 -4.18
C ALA A 271 -43.21 41.66 -2.66
N GLU A 272 -42.16 42.34 -2.20
CA GLU A 272 -41.84 42.55 -0.78
C GLU A 272 -42.97 43.25 -0.04
N LYS A 273 -43.51 44.34 -0.62
CA LYS A 273 -44.67 45.08 -0.05
C LYS A 273 -45.92 44.21 0.13
N LYS A 274 -45.99 43.06 -0.55
CA LYS A 274 -47.12 42.13 -0.49
C LYS A 274 -46.76 40.76 0.09
N ASN A 275 -45.54 40.61 0.60
CA ASN A 275 -45.00 39.34 1.08
C ASN A 275 -45.21 38.18 0.08
N ALA A 276 -45.01 38.46 -1.20
CA ALA A 276 -45.23 37.52 -2.29
C ALA A 276 -43.90 37.04 -2.89
N TYR A 277 -43.84 35.77 -3.29
CA TYR A 277 -42.69 35.23 -4.01
C TYR A 277 -42.76 35.62 -5.50
N LEU A 278 -41.65 36.11 -6.05
CA LEU A 278 -41.51 36.46 -7.46
C LEU A 278 -40.77 35.33 -8.19
N ASN A 279 -41.49 34.57 -9.01
CA ASN A 279 -40.90 33.56 -9.88
C ASN A 279 -40.35 34.22 -11.15
N LEU A 280 -39.02 34.27 -11.30
CA LEU A 280 -38.37 34.91 -12.43
C LEU A 280 -38.63 34.18 -13.76
N ASP A 281 -38.74 32.85 -13.76
CA ASP A 281 -39.06 32.07 -14.97
C ASP A 281 -40.35 32.57 -15.63
N ASP A 282 -41.38 32.81 -14.82
CA ASP A 282 -42.68 33.28 -15.29
C ASP A 282 -42.64 34.76 -15.72
N VAL A 283 -41.85 35.60 -15.02
CA VAL A 283 -41.65 37.01 -15.37
C VAL A 283 -41.04 37.14 -16.75
N PHE A 284 -39.97 36.40 -17.01
CA PHE A 284 -39.27 36.42 -18.29
C PHE A 284 -40.06 35.73 -19.40
N ALA A 285 -40.86 34.69 -19.09
CA ALA A 285 -41.80 34.12 -20.06
C ALA A 285 -42.82 35.17 -20.53
N GLU A 286 -43.31 36.06 -19.66
CA GLU A 286 -44.19 37.16 -20.05
C GLU A 286 -43.44 38.28 -20.82
N LEU A 287 -42.19 38.63 -20.44
CA LEU A 287 -41.37 39.58 -21.20
C LEU A 287 -41.06 39.09 -22.62
N ARG A 288 -40.83 37.78 -22.80
CA ARG A 288 -40.66 37.15 -24.12
C ARG A 288 -41.94 37.27 -24.95
N LYS A 289 -43.12 37.05 -24.36
CA LYS A 289 -44.43 37.26 -25.05
C LYS A 289 -44.69 38.72 -25.43
N LEU A 290 -44.21 39.67 -24.63
CA LEU A 290 -44.38 41.11 -24.87
C LEU A 290 -43.43 41.64 -25.96
N SER A 291 -42.33 40.94 -26.21
CA SER A 291 -41.44 41.17 -27.35
C SER A 291 -42.16 40.78 -28.65
N ARG A 292 -42.81 41.77 -29.29
CA ARG A 292 -43.44 41.59 -30.62
C ARG A 292 -42.35 41.48 -31.70
N SER A 293 -42.69 40.87 -32.84
CA SER A 293 -41.83 40.76 -34.03
C SER A 293 -41.15 42.10 -34.36
N GLY A 294 -39.84 42.18 -34.10
CA GLY A 294 -39.00 43.37 -34.30
C GLY A 294 -38.35 43.93 -33.04
N ASN A 295 -38.80 43.56 -31.83
CA ASN A 295 -38.29 44.08 -30.55
C ASN A 295 -37.44 43.08 -29.75
N GLU A 296 -37.28 41.85 -30.25
CA GLU A 296 -36.53 40.77 -29.57
C GLU A 296 -35.08 41.19 -29.30
N GLN A 297 -34.46 41.94 -30.22
CA GLN A 297 -33.10 42.46 -30.04
C GLN A 297 -32.95 43.36 -28.82
N HIS A 298 -33.98 44.12 -28.47
CA HIS A 298 -33.94 45.02 -27.32
C HIS A 298 -33.97 44.24 -26.00
N LEU A 299 -34.78 43.18 -25.91
CA LEU A 299 -34.76 42.29 -24.73
C LEU A 299 -33.43 41.54 -24.62
N LEU A 300 -32.91 41.04 -25.75
CA LEU A 300 -31.61 40.36 -25.81
C LEU A 300 -30.45 41.30 -25.39
N ASN A 301 -30.43 42.54 -25.87
CA ASN A 301 -29.42 43.52 -25.46
C ASN A 301 -29.52 43.86 -23.97
N ALA A 302 -30.75 44.00 -23.44
CA ALA A 302 -30.95 44.25 -22.01
C ALA A 302 -30.51 43.06 -21.14
N LEU A 303 -30.69 41.81 -21.61
CA LEU A 303 -30.16 40.61 -20.95
C LEU A 303 -28.62 40.61 -20.90
N ALA A 304 -27.96 41.11 -21.96
CA ALA A 304 -26.50 41.09 -22.06
C ALA A 304 -25.78 42.02 -21.06
N VAL A 305 -26.50 42.99 -20.48
CA VAL A 305 -25.97 43.98 -19.52
C VAL A 305 -26.43 43.73 -18.08
N MET A 306 -27.05 42.57 -17.81
CA MET A 306 -27.47 42.21 -16.45
C MET A 306 -26.27 41.88 -15.55
N THR A 307 -26.41 42.19 -14.26
CA THR A 307 -25.48 41.88 -13.17
C THR A 307 -26.24 41.28 -11.97
N ASP A 308 -25.56 41.05 -10.84
CA ASP A 308 -26.08 40.40 -9.64
C ASP A 308 -27.00 41.25 -8.74
N GLU A 309 -27.31 42.50 -9.12
CA GLU A 309 -28.12 43.36 -8.23
C GLU A 309 -29.51 42.79 -7.93
N HIS A 310 -30.19 42.19 -8.92
CA HIS A 310 -31.60 41.76 -8.81
C HIS A 310 -31.86 40.34 -9.34
N ILE A 311 -30.83 39.55 -9.58
CA ILE A 311 -30.93 38.16 -10.03
C ILE A 311 -29.66 37.38 -9.64
N ASN A 312 -29.77 36.11 -9.25
CA ASN A 312 -28.58 35.30 -9.02
C ASN A 312 -28.11 34.64 -10.34
N TYR A 313 -26.85 34.21 -10.40
CA TYR A 313 -26.27 33.67 -11.63
C TYR A 313 -27.01 32.45 -12.18
N SER A 314 -27.42 31.50 -11.33
CA SER A 314 -28.13 30.29 -11.77
C SER A 314 -29.48 30.63 -12.41
N GLU A 315 -30.22 31.58 -11.83
CA GLU A 315 -31.46 32.09 -12.41
C GLU A 315 -31.19 32.80 -13.74
N PHE A 316 -30.15 33.65 -13.83
CA PHE A 316 -29.76 34.32 -15.07
C PHE A 316 -29.40 33.32 -16.18
N GLU A 317 -28.60 32.31 -15.86
CA GLU A 317 -28.14 31.28 -16.79
C GLU A 317 -29.33 30.50 -17.38
N ASP A 318 -30.25 30.04 -16.54
CA ASP A 318 -31.46 29.33 -16.95
C ASP A 318 -32.35 30.20 -17.86
N LEU A 319 -32.47 31.48 -17.55
CA LEU A 319 -33.24 32.43 -18.35
C LEU A 319 -32.63 32.66 -19.74
N VAL A 320 -31.32 32.86 -19.82
CA VAL A 320 -30.60 33.04 -21.08
C VAL A 320 -30.71 31.78 -21.92
N LYS A 321 -30.49 30.60 -21.32
CA LYS A 321 -30.62 29.29 -21.97
C LYS A 321 -32.02 29.06 -22.53
N THR A 322 -33.06 29.35 -21.74
CA THR A 322 -34.46 29.20 -22.14
C THR A 322 -34.83 30.18 -23.27
N THR A 323 -34.41 31.44 -23.15
CA THR A 323 -34.68 32.48 -24.16
C THR A 323 -34.02 32.14 -25.51
N ILE A 324 -32.77 31.70 -25.48
CA ILE A 324 -32.04 31.25 -26.67
C ILE A 324 -32.71 30.03 -27.31
N ALA A 325 -33.18 29.07 -26.50
CA ALA A 325 -33.85 27.88 -27.01
C ALA A 325 -35.20 28.22 -27.68
N GLU A 326 -36.01 29.08 -27.05
CA GLU A 326 -37.31 29.51 -27.57
C GLU A 326 -37.17 30.29 -28.89
N TRP A 327 -36.14 31.12 -29.00
CA TRP A 327 -35.89 32.00 -30.16
C TRP A 327 -34.85 31.47 -31.15
N ALA A 328 -34.51 30.17 -31.07
CA ALA A 328 -33.48 29.54 -31.92
C ALA A 328 -33.73 29.70 -33.43
N HIS A 329 -34.98 29.97 -33.84
CA HIS A 329 -35.40 30.17 -35.22
C HIS A 329 -35.15 31.60 -35.77
N LEU A 330 -34.87 32.59 -34.91
CA LEU A 330 -34.68 33.99 -35.32
C LEU A 330 -33.24 34.26 -35.81
N HIS A 331 -33.08 34.95 -36.95
CA HIS A 331 -31.76 35.33 -37.46
C HIS A 331 -31.02 36.29 -36.50
N VAL A 332 -31.75 37.22 -35.88
CA VAL A 332 -31.21 38.24 -34.99
C VAL A 332 -30.42 37.64 -33.82
N LEU A 333 -30.81 36.44 -33.37
CA LEU A 333 -30.13 35.69 -32.32
C LEU A 333 -28.71 35.26 -32.71
N LYS A 334 -28.47 34.93 -33.99
CA LYS A 334 -27.15 34.48 -34.47
C LYS A 334 -26.11 35.61 -34.41
N GLU A 335 -26.53 36.83 -34.75
CA GLU A 335 -25.67 38.02 -34.66
C GLU A 335 -25.49 38.45 -33.21
N TRP A 336 -26.57 38.49 -32.42
CA TRP A 336 -26.51 38.85 -31.01
C TRP A 336 -25.58 37.93 -30.20
N LYS A 337 -25.65 36.60 -30.39
CA LYS A 337 -24.78 35.65 -29.66
C LYS A 337 -23.29 35.98 -29.83
N ARG A 338 -22.86 36.36 -31.04
CA ARG A 338 -21.46 36.70 -31.33
C ARG A 338 -20.99 37.97 -30.60
N SER A 339 -21.87 38.96 -30.43
CA SER A 339 -21.53 40.22 -29.75
C SER A 339 -21.80 40.21 -28.24
N ALA A 340 -22.73 39.38 -27.76
CA ALA A 340 -23.21 39.41 -26.38
C ALA A 340 -22.37 38.56 -25.42
N PHE A 341 -21.74 37.48 -25.91
CA PHE A 341 -20.96 36.57 -25.07
C PHE A 341 -19.90 37.30 -24.25
N GLY A 342 -19.09 38.16 -24.88
CA GLY A 342 -18.05 38.92 -24.19
C GLY A 342 -18.60 39.83 -23.09
N ASN A 343 -19.67 40.57 -23.39
CA ASN A 343 -20.30 41.48 -22.42
C ASN A 343 -20.88 40.73 -21.22
N ILE A 344 -21.54 39.58 -21.46
CA ILE A 344 -22.12 38.76 -20.40
C ILE A 344 -21.01 38.19 -19.50
N VAL A 345 -19.95 37.65 -20.09
CA VAL A 345 -18.81 37.13 -19.32
C VAL A 345 -18.22 38.24 -18.46
N VAL A 346 -17.99 39.44 -19.00
CA VAL A 346 -17.42 40.58 -18.25
C VAL A 346 -18.34 41.02 -17.11
N ASN A 347 -19.64 41.20 -17.37
CA ASN A 347 -20.59 41.69 -16.37
C ASN A 347 -20.80 40.71 -15.21
N TRP A 348 -20.72 39.41 -15.49
CA TRP A 348 -20.86 38.36 -14.48
C TRP A 348 -19.52 37.88 -13.91
N PHE A 349 -18.39 38.34 -14.44
CA PHE A 349 -17.07 37.89 -14.01
C PHE A 349 -16.83 38.09 -12.51
N PRO A 350 -17.19 39.23 -11.88
CA PRO A 350 -17.00 39.41 -10.43
C PRO A 350 -17.73 38.35 -9.59
N VAL A 351 -18.87 37.86 -10.05
CA VAL A 351 -19.68 36.82 -9.39
C VAL A 351 -19.09 35.44 -9.68
N LEU A 352 -18.68 35.19 -10.92
CA LEU A 352 -18.08 33.94 -11.38
C LEU A 352 -16.67 33.71 -10.84
N ALA A 353 -16.01 34.77 -10.39
CA ALA A 353 -14.69 34.76 -9.76
C ALA A 353 -14.75 35.08 -8.25
N ALA A 354 -15.94 34.99 -7.64
CA ALA A 354 -16.15 35.25 -6.22
C ALA A 354 -15.70 34.08 -5.32
N TYR A 355 -15.72 34.28 -4.00
CA TYR A 355 -15.47 33.23 -3.00
C TYR A 355 -14.17 32.46 -3.18
N ARG A 356 -13.08 33.14 -3.56
CA ARG A 356 -11.75 32.54 -3.67
C ARG A 356 -11.67 31.44 -4.77
N SER A 357 -12.54 31.41 -5.78
CA SER A 357 -12.42 30.45 -6.90
C SER A 357 -13.08 30.95 -8.19
N ILE A 358 -12.84 30.24 -9.30
CA ILE A 358 -13.52 30.47 -10.58
C ILE A 358 -14.57 29.37 -10.80
N GLU A 359 -15.82 29.76 -11.07
CA GLU A 359 -16.93 28.86 -11.40
C GLU A 359 -16.81 28.31 -12.83
N HIS A 360 -15.95 27.31 -13.01
CA HIS A 360 -15.63 26.73 -14.33
C HIS A 360 -16.84 26.04 -15.01
N SER A 361 -17.75 25.44 -14.24
CA SER A 361 -18.97 24.80 -14.76
C SER A 361 -19.88 25.83 -15.43
N SER A 362 -20.08 26.96 -14.76
CA SER A 362 -20.86 28.09 -15.24
C SER A 362 -20.26 28.71 -16.51
N LEU A 363 -18.94 28.92 -16.53
CA LEU A 363 -18.24 29.39 -17.73
C LEU A 363 -18.38 28.42 -18.91
N ARG A 364 -18.22 27.11 -18.67
CA ARG A 364 -18.42 26.08 -19.71
C ARG A 364 -19.85 26.09 -20.24
N SER A 365 -20.83 26.21 -19.35
CA SER A 365 -22.23 26.29 -19.76
C SER A 365 -22.51 27.54 -20.60
N LEU A 366 -21.94 28.70 -20.26
CA LEU A 366 -22.01 29.89 -21.13
C LEU A 366 -21.37 29.64 -22.50
N GLN A 367 -20.21 28.99 -22.57
CA GLN A 367 -19.60 28.62 -23.85
C GLN A 367 -20.53 27.73 -24.69
N GLU A 368 -21.17 26.73 -24.08
CA GLU A 368 -22.14 25.85 -24.75
C GLU A 368 -23.39 26.62 -25.22
N ILE A 369 -23.94 27.50 -24.37
CA ILE A 369 -25.12 28.31 -24.68
C ILE A 369 -24.85 29.25 -25.87
N PHE A 370 -23.68 29.90 -25.89
CA PHE A 370 -23.29 30.87 -26.90
C PHE A 370 -22.58 30.25 -28.11
N GLY A 371 -22.19 28.99 -28.03
CA GLY A 371 -21.37 28.32 -29.05
C GLY A 371 -19.96 28.91 -29.17
N ALA A 372 -19.42 29.41 -28.06
CA ALA A 372 -18.10 30.03 -28.00
C ALA A 372 -17.02 28.98 -27.73
N SER A 373 -15.87 29.14 -28.37
CA SER A 373 -14.68 28.34 -28.15
C SER A 373 -13.90 28.77 -26.91
N ASP A 374 -12.99 27.91 -26.43
CA ASP A 374 -12.04 28.26 -25.37
C ASP A 374 -11.17 29.46 -25.76
N ALA A 375 -10.78 29.57 -27.04
CA ALA A 375 -10.00 30.68 -27.55
C ALA A 375 -10.75 32.03 -27.49
N GLU A 376 -12.07 32.02 -27.76
CA GLU A 376 -12.91 33.21 -27.64
C GLU A 376 -13.08 33.63 -26.18
N LEU A 377 -13.30 32.68 -25.27
CA LEU A 377 -13.35 32.96 -23.83
C LEU A 377 -12.02 33.56 -23.35
N ALA A 378 -10.90 32.94 -23.71
CA ALA A 378 -9.56 33.42 -23.36
C ALA A 378 -9.30 34.83 -23.88
N ALA A 379 -9.73 35.14 -25.11
CA ALA A 379 -9.59 36.48 -25.70
C ALA A 379 -10.41 37.53 -24.95
N VAL A 380 -11.63 37.19 -24.51
CA VAL A 380 -12.47 38.07 -23.68
C VAL A 380 -11.80 38.32 -22.33
N ILE A 381 -11.38 37.25 -21.64
CA ILE A 381 -10.69 37.36 -20.35
C ILE A 381 -9.43 38.21 -20.49
N ASN A 382 -8.53 37.89 -21.42
CA ASN A 382 -7.28 38.65 -21.62
C ASN A 382 -7.48 40.14 -21.94
N ARG A 383 -8.60 40.49 -22.60
CA ARG A 383 -8.90 41.87 -22.95
C ARG A 383 -9.39 42.70 -21.76
N HIS A 384 -10.26 42.12 -20.92
CA HIS A 384 -10.98 42.86 -19.88
C HIS A 384 -10.43 42.64 -18.47
N PHE A 385 -9.70 41.54 -18.25
CA PHE A 385 -9.12 41.19 -16.95
C PHE A 385 -8.17 42.24 -16.35
N PRO A 386 -7.31 42.95 -17.12
CA PRO A 386 -6.42 43.97 -16.55
C PRO A 386 -7.14 45.05 -15.72
N GLU A 387 -8.42 45.31 -16.02
CA GLU A 387 -9.24 46.31 -15.32
C GLU A 387 -9.69 45.86 -13.92
N HIS A 388 -9.57 44.56 -13.60
CA HIS A 388 -10.05 43.97 -12.35
C HIS A 388 -8.93 43.45 -11.43
N LEU A 389 -7.66 43.57 -11.84
CA LEU A 389 -6.49 43.00 -11.12
C LEU A 389 -6.44 43.37 -9.64
N ASP A 390 -6.67 44.65 -9.31
CA ASP A 390 -6.56 45.16 -7.94
C ASP A 390 -7.66 44.67 -6.99
N THR A 391 -8.72 44.05 -7.53
CA THR A 391 -9.90 43.62 -6.76
C THR A 391 -9.93 42.11 -6.51
N LEU A 392 -9.06 41.35 -7.18
CA LEU A 392 -9.12 39.89 -7.17
C LEU A 392 -8.08 39.29 -6.22
N PRO A 393 -8.44 38.27 -5.44
CA PRO A 393 -7.49 37.56 -4.61
C PRO A 393 -6.49 36.76 -5.47
N ALA A 394 -5.27 36.57 -4.95
CA ALA A 394 -4.17 35.91 -5.66
C ALA A 394 -4.55 34.54 -6.25
N ASN A 395 -5.33 33.76 -5.52
CA ASN A 395 -5.76 32.45 -5.95
C ASN A 395 -6.70 32.46 -7.18
N VAL A 396 -7.50 33.51 -7.36
CA VAL A 396 -8.27 33.72 -8.60
C VAL A 396 -7.33 34.07 -9.75
N LEU A 397 -6.28 34.88 -9.50
CA LEU A 397 -5.27 35.22 -10.51
C LEU A 397 -4.56 33.97 -11.04
N TYR A 398 -4.17 33.04 -10.16
CA TYR A 398 -3.55 31.78 -10.55
C TYR A 398 -4.49 30.84 -11.30
N ASN A 399 -5.76 30.74 -10.87
CA ASN A 399 -6.75 29.90 -11.55
C ASN A 399 -7.09 30.39 -12.97
N LEU A 400 -6.85 31.66 -13.28
CA LEU A 400 -7.05 32.19 -14.63
C LEU A 400 -6.13 31.58 -15.68
N PHE A 401 -4.98 31.01 -15.30
CA PHE A 401 -4.15 30.27 -16.24
C PHE A 401 -4.93 29.14 -16.92
N ARG A 402 -5.88 28.49 -16.22
CA ARG A 402 -6.74 27.47 -16.83
C ARG A 402 -7.55 27.98 -18.02
N LEU A 403 -7.86 29.29 -18.05
CA LEU A 403 -8.64 29.92 -19.12
C LEU A 403 -7.74 30.56 -20.19
N THR A 404 -6.61 31.15 -19.80
CA THR A 404 -5.80 31.99 -20.70
C THR A 404 -4.71 31.23 -21.46
N LEU A 405 -4.30 30.04 -20.97
CA LEU A 405 -3.24 29.24 -21.57
C LEU A 405 -3.57 28.63 -22.93
N VAL A 406 -4.84 28.59 -23.33
CA VAL A 406 -5.26 28.10 -24.65
C VAL A 406 -4.69 28.96 -25.79
N SER A 407 -4.34 30.21 -25.49
CA SER A 407 -3.72 31.14 -26.45
C SER A 407 -2.21 30.94 -26.60
N LEU A 408 -1.57 30.08 -25.78
CA LEU A 408 -0.13 29.82 -25.83
C LEU A 408 0.15 28.47 -26.49
N ASP A 409 1.10 28.47 -27.43
CA ASP A 409 1.71 27.25 -27.95
C ASP A 409 2.75 26.67 -26.97
N ALA A 410 3.38 25.56 -27.36
CA ALA A 410 4.38 24.89 -26.53
C ALA A 410 5.53 25.83 -26.12
N ASN A 411 6.00 26.68 -27.04
CA ASN A 411 7.09 27.62 -26.79
C ASN A 411 6.67 28.74 -25.83
N GLY A 412 5.46 29.28 -26.00
CA GLY A 412 4.90 30.29 -25.11
C GLY A 412 4.76 29.78 -23.68
N ARG A 413 4.26 28.54 -23.50
CA ARG A 413 4.17 27.91 -22.18
C ARG A 413 5.54 27.62 -21.59
N ASP A 414 6.49 27.20 -22.42
CA ASP A 414 7.86 26.93 -21.98
C ASP A 414 8.57 28.18 -21.42
N LEU A 415 8.45 29.30 -22.15
CA LEU A 415 8.98 30.60 -21.72
C LEU A 415 8.32 31.05 -20.41
N LEU A 416 7.00 30.91 -20.29
CA LEU A 416 6.26 31.26 -19.09
C LEU A 416 6.71 30.40 -17.89
N LEU A 417 6.78 29.08 -18.04
CA LEU A 417 7.24 28.17 -16.98
C LEU A 417 8.67 28.51 -16.54
N THR A 418 9.57 28.67 -17.50
CA THR A 418 10.98 28.98 -17.22
C THR A 418 11.09 30.29 -16.45
N TRP A 419 10.37 31.33 -16.86
CA TRP A 419 10.36 32.63 -16.19
C TRP A 419 9.79 32.54 -14.75
N ILE A 420 8.65 31.87 -14.57
CA ILE A 420 8.01 31.74 -13.26
C ILE A 420 8.90 30.98 -12.27
N VAL A 421 9.37 29.79 -12.65
CA VAL A 421 10.17 28.94 -11.75
C VAL A 421 11.49 29.62 -11.39
N THR A 422 12.13 30.30 -12.35
CA THR A 422 13.35 31.08 -12.10
C THR A 422 13.07 32.18 -11.07
N ARG A 423 12.02 32.98 -11.31
CA ARG A 423 11.64 34.10 -10.44
C ARG A 423 11.35 33.65 -9.00
N TRP A 424 10.60 32.57 -8.82
CA TRP A 424 10.26 32.09 -7.47
C TRP A 424 11.46 31.49 -6.73
N ASN A 425 12.42 30.90 -7.46
CA ASN A 425 13.66 30.39 -6.88
C ASN A 425 14.64 31.48 -6.42
N GLU A 426 14.46 32.75 -6.82
CA GLU A 426 15.30 33.88 -6.34
C GLU A 426 15.26 34.04 -4.80
N SER A 427 14.16 33.60 -4.18
CA SER A 427 13.96 33.65 -2.73
C SER A 427 14.49 32.42 -1.97
N VAL A 428 14.88 31.36 -2.68
CA VAL A 428 15.28 30.07 -2.09
C VAL A 428 16.79 30.05 -1.85
N PRO A 429 17.28 29.81 -0.61
CA PRO A 429 18.72 29.77 -0.32
C PRO A 429 19.48 28.69 -1.10
N ASP A 430 20.66 29.00 -1.65
CA ASP A 430 21.45 28.09 -2.50
C ASP A 430 21.84 26.76 -1.84
N ASP A 431 21.91 26.72 -0.51
CA ASP A 431 22.25 25.54 0.29
C ASP A 431 21.01 24.73 0.74
N MET A 432 19.81 25.19 0.39
CA MET A 432 18.55 24.55 0.73
C MET A 432 18.39 23.21 -0.01
N GLY A 433 17.96 22.20 0.74
CA GLY A 433 17.66 20.86 0.22
C GLY A 433 18.88 20.18 -0.44
N ASP A 434 18.74 19.86 -1.72
CA ASP A 434 19.81 19.29 -2.56
C ASP A 434 20.85 20.33 -3.02
N GLY A 435 20.56 21.62 -2.83
CA GLY A 435 21.33 22.75 -3.33
C GLY A 435 20.93 23.15 -4.76
N ILE A 436 21.78 23.93 -5.42
CA ILE A 436 21.58 24.31 -6.84
C ILE A 436 21.79 23.12 -7.79
N TRP A 437 21.13 23.18 -8.95
CA TRP A 437 21.24 22.17 -10.00
C TRP A 437 22.71 21.86 -10.38
N SER A 438 22.97 20.58 -10.64
CA SER A 438 24.23 20.06 -11.17
C SER A 438 23.94 18.89 -12.11
N ALA A 439 24.90 18.55 -12.98
CA ALA A 439 24.75 17.44 -13.92
C ALA A 439 24.57 16.06 -13.24
N GLU A 440 24.95 15.92 -11.97
CA GLU A 440 24.78 14.69 -11.19
C GLU A 440 23.32 14.43 -10.82
N PHE A 441 22.45 15.45 -10.83
CA PHE A 441 21.02 15.31 -10.58
C PHE A 441 20.21 14.98 -11.85
N ALA A 442 20.86 14.93 -13.01
CA ALA A 442 20.22 14.58 -14.26
C ALA A 442 19.66 13.15 -14.19
N PRO A 443 18.36 12.94 -14.49
CA PRO A 443 17.81 11.60 -14.48
C PRO A 443 18.38 10.79 -15.65
N PRO A 444 18.56 9.47 -15.48
CA PRO A 444 18.80 8.57 -16.60
C PRO A 444 17.65 8.64 -17.61
N LYS A 445 17.99 8.62 -18.91
CA LYS A 445 17.00 8.67 -20.00
C LYS A 445 16.46 7.30 -20.38
N GLU A 446 17.24 6.26 -20.16
CA GLU A 446 16.87 4.88 -20.48
C GLU A 446 16.03 4.29 -19.35
N GLU A 447 14.87 3.72 -19.69
CA GLU A 447 13.96 3.03 -18.74
C GLU A 447 14.73 2.07 -17.83
N LYS A 448 15.60 1.25 -18.43
CA LYS A 448 16.40 0.24 -17.74
C LYS A 448 17.16 0.87 -16.57
N ILE A 449 18.01 1.85 -16.85
CA ILE A 449 18.87 2.52 -15.85
C ILE A 449 18.03 3.31 -14.84
N LEU A 450 16.98 4.00 -15.31
CA LEU A 450 16.09 4.80 -14.47
C LEU A 450 15.43 3.94 -13.39
N ILE A 451 14.84 2.81 -13.80
CA ILE A 451 14.08 1.93 -12.92
C ILE A 451 14.99 1.06 -12.06
N THR A 452 16.14 0.61 -12.55
CA THR A 452 17.10 -0.09 -11.70
C THR A 452 17.69 0.79 -10.61
N ASN A 453 18.01 2.06 -10.90
CA ASN A 453 18.49 2.98 -9.86
C ASN A 453 17.40 3.26 -8.81
N TYR A 454 16.14 3.35 -9.22
CA TYR A 454 15.01 3.48 -8.29
C TYR A 454 14.84 2.23 -7.42
N LEU A 455 14.86 1.03 -8.02
CA LEU A 455 14.74 -0.23 -7.30
C LEU A 455 15.94 -0.46 -6.36
N GLU A 456 17.15 -0.10 -6.77
CA GLU A 456 18.35 -0.17 -5.94
C GLU A 456 18.22 0.74 -4.70
N TYR A 457 17.73 1.97 -4.88
CA TYR A 457 17.41 2.86 -3.77
C TYR A 457 16.42 2.20 -2.79
N LEU A 458 15.37 1.55 -3.28
CA LEU A 458 14.40 0.85 -2.45
C LEU A 458 14.94 -0.39 -1.74
N LEU A 459 15.78 -1.17 -2.41
CA LEU A 459 16.43 -2.34 -1.83
C LEU A 459 17.35 -1.94 -0.66
N GLY A 460 17.95 -0.74 -0.74
CA GLY A 460 18.74 -0.12 0.33
C GLY A 460 17.94 0.75 1.30
N HIS A 461 16.61 0.85 1.16
CA HIS A 461 15.85 1.82 1.94
C HIS A 461 15.80 1.46 3.44
N PRO A 462 15.97 2.37 4.41
CA PRO A 462 15.97 2.07 5.86
C PRO A 462 14.76 1.25 6.35
N VAL A 463 13.56 1.54 5.83
CA VAL A 463 12.32 0.80 6.14
C VAL A 463 12.30 -0.55 5.41
N ARG A 464 12.37 -1.66 6.16
CA ARG A 464 12.45 -3.03 5.60
C ARG A 464 11.26 -3.43 4.74
N LYS A 465 10.05 -2.97 5.09
CA LYS A 465 8.84 -3.19 4.28
C LYS A 465 8.99 -2.65 2.85
N LEU A 466 9.74 -1.57 2.63
CA LEU A 466 9.99 -1.04 1.28
C LEU A 466 11.00 -1.90 0.50
N ARG A 467 12.00 -2.48 1.19
CA ARG A 467 12.94 -3.44 0.58
C ARG A 467 12.21 -4.66 0.04
N TRP A 468 11.36 -5.27 0.87
CA TRP A 468 10.54 -6.42 0.48
C TRP A 468 9.62 -6.11 -0.70
N ARG A 469 9.01 -4.93 -0.74
CA ARG A 469 8.21 -4.50 -1.89
C ARG A 469 9.02 -4.39 -3.18
N ALA A 470 10.25 -3.91 -3.12
CA ALA A 470 11.16 -3.92 -4.27
C ALA A 470 11.54 -5.34 -4.70
N GLN A 471 11.77 -6.26 -3.75
CA GLN A 471 12.01 -7.68 -4.06
C GLN A 471 10.82 -8.33 -4.79
N HIS A 472 9.58 -8.07 -4.34
CA HIS A 472 8.36 -8.51 -5.03
C HIS A 472 8.22 -7.88 -6.42
N ALA A 473 8.65 -6.62 -6.58
CA ALA A 473 8.67 -5.98 -7.90
C ALA A 473 9.65 -6.65 -8.86
N LEU A 474 10.84 -7.03 -8.40
CA LEU A 474 11.82 -7.79 -9.21
C LEU A 474 11.29 -9.17 -9.61
N ARG A 475 10.67 -9.88 -8.66
CA ARG A 475 10.03 -11.16 -8.92
C ARG A 475 8.98 -11.06 -10.03
N ARG A 476 8.13 -10.02 -9.99
CA ARG A 476 7.15 -9.75 -11.06
C ARG A 476 7.81 -9.31 -12.37
N ALA A 477 8.86 -8.50 -12.33
CA ALA A 477 9.59 -8.08 -13.52
C ALA A 477 10.10 -9.30 -14.31
N LEU A 478 10.62 -10.32 -13.64
CA LEU A 478 11.02 -11.57 -14.27
C LEU A 478 9.82 -12.34 -14.88
N SER A 479 8.70 -12.42 -14.16
CA SER A 479 7.46 -13.03 -14.69
C SER A 479 6.94 -12.31 -15.94
N TYR A 480 7.12 -10.99 -16.02
CA TYR A 480 6.73 -10.16 -17.15
C TYR A 480 7.85 -9.95 -18.18
N LYS A 481 8.88 -10.81 -18.14
CA LYS A 481 9.99 -10.86 -19.11
C LYS A 481 10.84 -9.59 -19.20
N GLN A 482 10.84 -8.76 -18.15
CA GLN A 482 11.71 -7.58 -18.02
C GLN A 482 13.11 -7.97 -17.53
N THR A 483 13.74 -8.95 -18.17
CA THR A 483 15.06 -9.49 -17.78
C THR A 483 16.17 -8.44 -17.87
N MET A 484 16.00 -7.42 -18.71
CA MET A 484 16.90 -6.26 -18.81
C MET A 484 17.10 -5.53 -17.48
N LEU A 485 16.09 -5.48 -16.60
CA LEU A 485 16.19 -4.85 -15.28
C LEU A 485 17.03 -5.72 -14.33
N ILE A 486 16.89 -7.05 -14.43
CA ILE A 486 17.62 -8.01 -13.60
C ILE A 486 19.10 -8.01 -13.98
N ASP A 487 19.39 -8.01 -15.29
CA ASP A 487 20.74 -7.93 -15.84
C ASP A 487 21.49 -6.69 -15.35
N GLU A 488 20.84 -5.52 -15.46
CA GLU A 488 21.42 -4.23 -15.07
C GLU A 488 21.69 -4.17 -13.56
N LEU A 489 20.78 -4.69 -12.72
CA LEU A 489 20.97 -4.73 -11.26
C LEU A 489 22.10 -5.68 -10.85
N ILE A 490 22.18 -6.88 -11.44
CA ILE A 490 23.26 -7.82 -11.12
C ILE A 490 24.61 -7.21 -11.54
N THR A 491 24.68 -6.66 -12.75
CA THR A 491 25.89 -6.07 -13.33
C THR A 491 26.43 -4.91 -12.50
N ASN A 492 25.54 -4.01 -12.03
CA ASN A 492 25.94 -2.81 -11.29
C ASN A 492 25.87 -2.95 -9.77
N SER A 493 25.50 -4.12 -9.24
CA SER A 493 25.33 -4.35 -7.79
C SER A 493 26.55 -4.00 -6.94
N ARG A 494 27.76 -3.90 -7.52
CA ARG A 494 29.00 -3.53 -6.82
C ARG A 494 29.20 -2.02 -6.70
N ASN A 495 28.76 -1.26 -7.70
CA ASN A 495 28.95 0.18 -7.79
C ASN A 495 27.61 0.84 -8.12
N PRO A 496 26.76 1.08 -7.09
CA PRO A 496 25.46 1.71 -7.29
C PRO A 496 25.61 3.01 -8.09
N ALA A 497 25.00 3.08 -9.27
CA ALA A 497 25.00 4.30 -10.10
C ALA A 497 23.96 5.34 -9.62
N ALA A 498 23.35 5.09 -8.46
CA ALA A 498 22.17 5.78 -7.94
C ALA A 498 22.45 7.18 -7.33
N THR A 499 23.53 7.87 -7.71
CA THR A 499 23.89 9.18 -7.13
C THR A 499 22.77 10.22 -7.24
N ALA A 500 21.99 10.18 -8.32
CA ALA A 500 20.82 11.05 -8.49
C ALA A 500 19.66 10.70 -7.53
N PHE A 501 19.60 9.51 -6.96
CA PHE A 501 18.41 9.01 -6.23
C PHE A 501 18.52 9.17 -4.71
N HIS A 502 19.69 9.50 -4.18
CA HIS A 502 19.87 9.66 -2.75
C HIS A 502 20.57 10.98 -2.44
N TYR A 503 20.31 11.54 -1.26
CA TYR A 503 21.02 12.73 -0.82
C TYR A 503 22.50 12.44 -0.57
N ARG A 504 23.39 13.23 -1.19
CA ARG A 504 24.84 13.00 -1.18
C ARG A 504 25.51 13.07 0.21
N ARG A 505 24.88 13.76 1.17
CA ARG A 505 25.45 13.90 2.53
C ARG A 505 25.03 12.78 3.47
N TYR A 506 24.10 11.92 3.03
CA TYR A 506 23.63 10.78 3.81
C TYR A 506 24.28 9.49 3.33
N THR A 507 24.53 8.58 4.25
CA THR A 507 25.07 7.26 3.94
C THR A 507 23.98 6.43 3.27
N PHE A 508 24.17 6.09 2.00
CA PHE A 508 23.32 5.10 1.33
C PHE A 508 23.65 3.68 1.81
N PHE A 509 22.62 2.89 2.14
CA PHE A 509 22.78 1.53 2.68
C PHE A 509 22.98 0.50 1.56
N SER A 510 24.09 0.62 0.85
CA SER A 510 24.40 -0.20 -0.33
C SER A 510 24.53 -1.69 -0.02
N LEU A 511 25.03 -2.07 1.15
CA LEU A 511 25.12 -3.49 1.55
C LEU A 511 23.74 -4.10 1.78
N SER A 512 22.79 -3.32 2.31
CA SER A 512 21.40 -3.73 2.41
C SER A 512 20.78 -3.90 1.03
N ALA A 513 21.05 -2.97 0.10
CA ALA A 513 20.58 -3.08 -1.28
C ALA A 513 21.06 -4.39 -1.94
N ARG A 514 22.34 -4.71 -1.82
CA ARG A 514 22.91 -5.96 -2.34
C ARG A 514 22.32 -7.21 -1.69
N LEU A 515 22.18 -7.22 -0.37
CA LEU A 515 21.55 -8.34 0.33
C LEU A 515 20.14 -8.60 -0.17
N ASN A 516 19.31 -7.55 -0.25
CA ASN A 516 17.92 -7.68 -0.68
C ASN A 516 17.81 -8.05 -2.17
N LEU A 517 18.73 -7.58 -3.03
CA LEU A 517 18.83 -8.06 -4.40
C LEU A 517 19.05 -9.57 -4.45
N TYR A 518 20.00 -10.11 -3.68
CA TYR A 518 20.34 -11.53 -3.74
C TYR A 518 19.33 -12.45 -3.05
N ILE A 519 18.56 -11.95 -2.08
CA ILE A 519 17.36 -12.63 -1.57
C ILE A 519 16.33 -12.78 -2.70
N ALA A 520 16.05 -11.69 -3.44
CA ALA A 520 15.15 -11.74 -4.59
C ALA A 520 15.66 -12.68 -5.69
N VAL A 521 16.95 -12.63 -6.00
CA VAL A 521 17.58 -13.50 -7.02
C VAL A 521 17.49 -14.96 -6.66
N GLU A 522 17.72 -15.33 -5.40
CA GLU A 522 17.56 -16.71 -4.96
C GLU A 522 16.13 -17.21 -5.22
N ARG A 523 15.12 -16.39 -4.87
CA ARG A 523 13.71 -16.73 -5.13
C ARG A 523 13.42 -16.86 -6.62
N MET A 524 13.88 -15.91 -7.43
CA MET A 524 13.73 -15.90 -8.88
C MET A 524 14.33 -17.15 -9.54
N VAL A 525 15.51 -17.60 -9.07
CA VAL A 525 16.16 -18.82 -9.54
C VAL A 525 15.33 -20.07 -9.22
N LYS A 526 14.73 -20.13 -8.03
CA LYS A 526 13.91 -21.28 -7.60
C LYS A 526 12.59 -21.36 -8.38
N GLU A 527 11.96 -20.22 -8.67
CA GLU A 527 10.66 -20.18 -9.35
C GLU A 527 10.78 -20.28 -10.88
N GLN A 528 11.76 -19.62 -11.47
CA GLN A 528 11.88 -19.46 -12.92
C GLN A 528 13.31 -19.77 -13.39
N PRO A 529 13.83 -20.99 -13.13
CA PRO A 529 15.21 -21.33 -13.39
C PRO A 529 15.62 -21.18 -14.86
N ASP A 530 14.71 -21.45 -15.80
CA ASP A 530 14.99 -21.32 -17.24
C ASP A 530 15.27 -19.86 -17.64
N GLN A 531 14.56 -18.90 -17.03
CA GLN A 531 14.82 -17.48 -17.27
C GLN A 531 16.09 -16.99 -16.57
N MET A 532 16.44 -17.61 -15.44
CA MET A 532 17.62 -17.24 -14.66
C MET A 532 18.91 -17.92 -15.12
N GLN A 533 18.82 -18.99 -15.92
CA GLN A 533 19.95 -19.72 -16.47
C GLN A 533 21.03 -18.81 -17.11
N PRO A 534 20.70 -17.77 -17.90
CA PRO A 534 21.71 -16.90 -18.52
C PRO A 534 22.57 -16.10 -17.52
N PHE A 535 22.10 -15.89 -16.28
CA PHE A 535 22.82 -15.13 -15.27
C PHE A 535 23.79 -15.99 -14.43
N SER A 536 23.85 -17.30 -14.66
CA SER A 536 24.61 -18.25 -13.84
C SER A 536 26.09 -17.88 -13.64
N ALA A 537 26.74 -17.38 -14.70
CA ALA A 537 28.14 -16.95 -14.67
C ALA A 537 28.31 -15.66 -13.83
N ALA A 538 27.39 -14.71 -13.95
CA ALA A 538 27.41 -13.49 -13.14
C ALA A 538 27.20 -13.81 -11.65
N LEU A 539 26.25 -14.69 -11.33
CA LEU A 539 26.00 -15.14 -9.96
C LEU A 539 27.21 -15.87 -9.35
N LEU A 540 27.89 -16.70 -10.13
CA LEU A 540 29.12 -17.35 -9.69
C LEU A 540 30.27 -16.35 -9.50
N SER A 541 30.38 -15.35 -10.37
CA SER A 541 31.36 -14.26 -10.22
C SER A 541 31.12 -13.48 -8.92
N GLU A 542 29.88 -13.14 -8.62
CA GLU A 542 29.51 -12.48 -7.35
C GLU A 542 29.77 -13.38 -6.14
N LEU A 543 29.45 -14.68 -6.23
CA LEU A 543 29.67 -15.64 -5.15
C LEU A 543 31.15 -15.75 -4.79
N THR A 544 32.03 -15.79 -5.79
CA THR A 544 33.48 -16.00 -5.62
C THR A 544 34.28 -14.71 -5.40
N ASN A 545 33.65 -13.55 -5.59
CA ASN A 545 34.24 -12.25 -5.28
C ASN A 545 34.46 -12.10 -3.75
N ASN A 546 35.60 -11.50 -3.36
CA ASN A 546 35.97 -11.25 -1.96
C ASN A 546 36.25 -9.77 -1.65
N ASP A 547 35.91 -8.84 -2.55
CA ASP A 547 36.01 -7.39 -2.33
C ASP A 547 35.13 -6.96 -1.14
N ILE A 548 33.94 -7.57 -1.03
CA ILE A 548 33.05 -7.46 0.14
C ILE A 548 32.71 -8.89 0.61
N PRO A 549 33.43 -9.40 1.63
CA PRO A 549 33.29 -10.77 2.11
C PRO A 549 32.04 -10.99 2.98
N HIS A 550 30.84 -10.70 2.49
CA HIS A 550 29.63 -10.74 3.31
C HIS A 550 29.01 -12.16 3.36
N ALA A 551 29.04 -12.81 4.53
CA ALA A 551 28.60 -14.21 4.67
C ALA A 551 27.14 -14.47 4.24
N GLN A 552 26.21 -13.59 4.61
CA GLN A 552 24.78 -13.75 4.27
C GLN A 552 24.49 -13.59 2.77
N ILE A 553 25.12 -12.63 2.09
CA ILE A 553 25.00 -12.46 0.64
C ILE A 553 25.49 -13.72 -0.07
N LYS A 554 26.65 -14.23 0.35
CA LYS A 554 27.21 -15.48 -0.16
C LYS A 554 26.32 -16.69 0.15
N PHE A 555 25.56 -16.67 1.25
CA PHE A 555 24.61 -17.74 1.59
C PHE A 555 23.50 -17.84 0.54
N PHE A 556 22.86 -16.71 0.21
CA PHE A 556 21.81 -16.65 -0.82
C PHE A 556 22.35 -16.96 -2.23
N LEU A 557 23.50 -16.39 -2.61
CA LEU A 557 24.15 -16.67 -3.89
C LEU A 557 24.54 -18.15 -4.05
N ARG A 558 25.07 -18.77 -2.99
CA ARG A 558 25.43 -20.20 -2.99
C ARG A 558 24.19 -21.06 -3.16
N SER A 559 23.10 -20.72 -2.49
CA SER A 559 21.82 -21.42 -2.63
C SER A 559 21.31 -21.34 -4.08
N ALA A 560 21.33 -20.14 -4.68
CA ALA A 560 20.96 -19.92 -6.08
C ALA A 560 21.83 -20.76 -7.05
N CYS A 561 23.15 -20.71 -6.91
CA CYS A 561 24.07 -21.48 -7.77
C CYS A 561 23.85 -23.00 -7.61
N ARG A 562 23.63 -23.50 -6.38
CA ARG A 562 23.35 -24.92 -6.14
C ARG A 562 22.03 -25.37 -6.75
N PHE A 563 21.01 -24.51 -6.72
CA PHE A 563 19.73 -24.81 -7.36
C PHE A 563 19.87 -24.88 -8.88
N LEU A 564 20.59 -23.93 -9.48
CA LEU A 564 20.90 -23.96 -10.92
C LEU A 564 21.71 -25.19 -11.32
N ASP A 565 22.72 -25.59 -10.54
CA ASP A 565 23.50 -26.80 -10.78
C ASP A 565 22.62 -28.06 -10.75
N LYS A 566 21.70 -28.15 -9.77
CA LYS A 566 20.75 -29.27 -9.66
C LYS A 566 19.79 -29.31 -10.86
N LYS A 567 19.32 -28.16 -11.34
CA LYS A 567 18.36 -28.05 -12.45
C LYS A 567 19.04 -28.24 -13.82
N PHE A 568 20.25 -27.72 -13.98
CA PHE A 568 21.04 -27.74 -15.21
C PHE A 568 22.44 -28.31 -14.92
N PRO A 569 22.61 -29.64 -14.89
CA PRO A 569 23.85 -30.27 -14.43
C PRO A 569 25.12 -29.93 -15.21
N THR A 570 25.01 -29.33 -16.40
CA THR A 570 26.15 -28.90 -17.24
C THR A 570 26.39 -27.39 -17.19
N ILE A 571 25.67 -26.64 -16.35
CA ILE A 571 25.77 -25.17 -16.31
C ILE A 571 27.10 -24.69 -15.71
N TYR A 572 27.70 -25.48 -14.83
CA TYR A 572 28.98 -25.21 -14.17
C TYR A 572 29.99 -26.34 -14.42
N THR A 573 31.27 -25.99 -14.54
CA THR A 573 32.38 -26.96 -14.63
C THR A 573 32.60 -27.66 -13.28
N ALA A 574 33.41 -28.73 -13.27
CA ALA A 574 33.75 -29.45 -12.03
C ALA A 574 34.48 -28.55 -11.01
N GLU A 575 35.34 -27.65 -11.50
CA GLU A 575 36.06 -26.67 -10.69
C GLU A 575 35.10 -25.65 -10.08
N GLU A 576 34.16 -25.13 -10.88
CA GLU A 576 33.15 -24.18 -10.43
C GLU A 576 32.21 -24.80 -9.38
N LYS A 577 31.76 -26.04 -9.60
CA LYS A 577 30.97 -26.80 -8.61
C LYS A 577 31.74 -26.98 -7.30
N SER A 578 33.04 -27.29 -7.38
CA SER A 578 33.90 -27.39 -6.20
C SER A 578 34.02 -26.05 -5.47
N ALA A 579 34.12 -24.93 -6.20
CA ALA A 579 34.14 -23.59 -5.62
C ALA A 579 32.83 -23.26 -4.90
N ILE A 580 31.68 -23.48 -5.55
CA ILE A 580 30.33 -23.30 -4.95
C ILE A 580 30.19 -24.14 -3.67
N GLN A 581 30.66 -25.39 -3.69
CA GLN A 581 30.57 -26.27 -2.53
C GLN A 581 31.45 -25.79 -1.37
N LYS A 582 32.67 -25.32 -1.65
CA LYS A 582 33.62 -24.82 -0.64
C LYS A 582 33.28 -23.43 -0.11
N GLU A 583 32.44 -22.68 -0.81
CA GLU A 583 31.99 -21.38 -0.35
C GLU A 583 31.20 -21.52 0.97
N LEU A 584 31.49 -20.64 1.94
CA LEU A 584 31.03 -20.75 3.35
C LEU A 584 31.41 -22.05 4.09
N ALA A 585 32.30 -22.88 3.55
CA ALA A 585 32.93 -23.94 4.34
C ALA A 585 34.00 -23.34 5.27
N PRO A 586 34.09 -23.80 6.53
CA PRO A 586 35.12 -23.35 7.46
C PRO A 586 36.51 -23.81 7.02
N LEU A 587 37.53 -22.98 7.28
CA LEU A 587 38.94 -23.34 7.03
C LEU A 587 39.33 -24.65 7.73
N LYS A 588 38.88 -24.79 8.97
CA LYS A 588 39.10 -25.94 9.85
C LYS A 588 38.02 -25.99 10.91
N ARG A 589 37.91 -27.12 11.62
CA ARG A 589 37.07 -27.24 12.80
C ARG A 589 37.89 -27.51 14.05
N THR A 590 37.72 -26.71 15.10
CA THR A 590 38.45 -26.84 16.38
C THR A 590 37.51 -27.19 17.52
N GLU A 591 38.01 -27.89 18.54
CA GLU A 591 37.26 -28.09 19.80
C GLU A 591 36.99 -26.72 20.44
N SER A 592 35.78 -26.52 20.93
CA SER A 592 35.39 -25.30 21.62
C SER A 592 36.25 -25.12 22.85
N SER A 593 36.91 -23.97 22.96
CA SER A 593 37.52 -23.56 24.21
C SER A 593 36.43 -22.96 25.10
N ARG A 594 36.52 -23.09 26.44
CA ARG A 594 35.64 -22.32 27.33
C ARG A 594 36.00 -20.84 27.16
N ILE A 595 35.31 -20.17 26.24
CA ILE A 595 35.40 -18.72 26.08
C ILE A 595 34.66 -18.12 27.29
N PRO A 596 35.33 -17.33 28.13
CA PRO A 596 34.63 -16.65 29.23
C PRO A 596 33.47 -15.82 28.65
N GLY A 597 32.27 -16.00 29.20
CA GLY A 597 31.10 -15.22 28.78
C GLY A 597 31.37 -13.71 28.88
N TYR A 598 30.73 -12.93 28.02
CA TYR A 598 30.92 -11.48 28.01
C TYR A 598 30.45 -10.88 29.35
N SER A 599 31.38 -10.46 30.20
CA SER A 599 31.02 -9.79 31.45
C SER A 599 30.71 -8.31 31.18
N ARG A 600 29.44 -7.90 31.33
CA ARG A 600 29.01 -6.48 31.28
C ARG A 600 29.83 -5.55 32.18
N ARG A 601 30.49 -6.09 33.21
CA ARG A 601 31.37 -5.32 34.09
C ARG A 601 32.78 -5.23 33.50
N ARG A 602 33.12 -4.01 33.02
CA ARG A 602 34.47 -3.49 32.73
C ARG A 602 35.09 -3.83 31.36
N ARG A 603 34.63 -3.19 30.29
CA ARG A 603 35.55 -2.71 29.25
C ARG A 603 35.20 -1.30 28.84
N ASP A 604 36.23 -0.47 28.78
CA ASP A 604 36.19 0.84 28.16
C ASP A 604 36.60 0.55 26.70
N ASN A 605 35.65 0.40 25.76
CA ASN A 605 35.94 -0.03 24.37
C ASN A 605 37.10 0.76 23.73
N LYS A 606 37.27 2.02 24.14
CA LYS A 606 38.38 2.90 23.76
C LYS A 606 39.75 2.44 24.26
N ALA A 607 39.84 1.83 25.45
CA ALA A 607 41.08 1.30 26.00
C ALA A 607 41.58 0.04 25.25
N ASP A 608 40.67 -0.68 24.58
CA ASP A 608 40.97 -1.88 23.80
C ASP A 608 41.20 -1.59 22.30
N GLY A 609 41.23 -0.31 21.90
CA GLY A 609 41.49 0.11 20.52
C GLY A 609 40.29 0.00 19.58
N ILE A 610 39.09 -0.31 20.10
CA ILE A 610 37.83 -0.30 19.32
C ILE A 610 37.37 1.14 19.14
N ARG A 611 37.09 1.54 17.90
CA ARG A 611 36.72 2.92 17.53
C ARG A 611 35.21 3.11 17.39
N PHE A 612 34.51 2.10 16.85
CA PHE A 612 33.07 2.12 16.69
C PHE A 612 32.34 1.85 18.02
N ASP A 613 31.23 2.56 18.23
CA ASP A 613 30.43 2.44 19.45
C ASP A 613 29.32 1.40 19.29
N PHE A 614 29.62 0.15 19.69
CA PHE A 614 28.71 -0.99 19.60
C PHE A 614 27.65 -1.02 20.69
N ASP A 615 26.47 -1.55 20.37
CA ASP A 615 25.40 -1.78 21.32
C ASP A 615 25.73 -2.93 22.28
N ASP A 616 25.94 -2.59 23.54
CA ASP A 616 26.27 -3.52 24.62
C ASP A 616 25.05 -4.18 25.26
N THR A 617 23.86 -3.71 24.93
CA THR A 617 22.60 -4.17 25.53
C THR A 617 21.98 -5.28 24.70
N ASP A 618 21.85 -5.06 23.37
CA ASP A 618 21.16 -6.00 22.50
C ASP A 618 22.05 -6.62 21.41
N THR A 619 22.86 -5.83 20.68
CA THR A 619 23.69 -6.41 19.60
C THR A 619 24.76 -7.36 20.12
N ILE A 620 25.59 -6.94 21.07
CA ILE A 620 26.67 -7.80 21.56
C ILE A 620 26.09 -9.10 22.15
N PRO A 621 25.10 -9.08 23.06
CA PRO A 621 24.61 -10.31 23.68
C PRO A 621 23.83 -11.24 22.74
N TYR A 622 22.99 -10.68 21.85
CA TYR A 622 22.07 -11.50 21.06
C TYR A 622 22.55 -11.77 19.64
N TRP A 623 23.31 -10.87 19.01
CA TRP A 623 23.84 -11.11 17.65
C TRP A 623 25.24 -11.70 17.70
N TYR A 624 26.15 -11.11 18.49
CA TYR A 624 27.58 -11.42 18.38
C TYR A 624 28.03 -12.60 19.24
N GLU A 625 27.41 -12.86 20.39
CA GLU A 625 27.81 -14.00 21.24
C GLU A 625 27.60 -15.34 20.54
N SER A 626 26.49 -15.50 19.81
CA SER A 626 26.23 -16.72 19.05
C SER A 626 27.26 -16.93 17.95
N LEU A 627 27.62 -15.86 17.23
CA LEU A 627 28.66 -15.89 16.20
C LEU A 627 30.05 -16.21 16.78
N SER A 628 30.39 -15.59 17.92
CA SER A 628 31.66 -15.79 18.63
C SER A 628 31.84 -17.25 19.06
N ASP A 629 30.78 -17.89 19.55
CA ASP A 629 30.75 -19.32 19.92
C ASP A 629 30.84 -20.22 18.67
N ALA A 630 30.06 -19.92 17.61
CA ALA A 630 30.07 -20.67 16.36
C ALA A 630 31.46 -20.68 15.67
N LEU A 631 32.22 -19.59 15.80
CA LEU A 631 33.56 -19.43 15.23
C LEU A 631 34.70 -19.76 16.21
N ASN A 632 34.40 -20.01 17.48
CA ASN A 632 35.39 -20.24 18.56
C ASN A 632 36.44 -19.12 18.63
N VAL A 633 35.98 -17.86 18.63
CA VAL A 633 36.81 -16.64 18.70
C VAL A 633 36.41 -15.79 19.90
N SER A 634 37.34 -15.03 20.48
CA SER A 634 36.98 -14.11 21.56
C SER A 634 36.11 -12.96 21.06
N MET A 635 35.24 -12.43 21.92
CA MET A 635 34.43 -11.25 21.58
C MET A 635 35.30 -10.05 21.15
N LEU A 636 36.48 -9.89 21.75
CA LEU A 636 37.41 -8.83 21.36
C LEU A 636 37.90 -8.99 19.93
N ASP A 637 38.30 -10.21 19.54
CA ASP A 637 38.74 -10.49 18.18
C ASP A 637 37.61 -10.23 17.18
N LEU A 638 36.39 -10.66 17.51
CA LEU A 638 35.21 -10.41 16.69
C LEU A 638 34.96 -8.91 16.50
N LEU A 639 34.85 -8.15 17.60
CA LEU A 639 34.65 -6.70 17.56
C LEU A 639 35.78 -5.97 16.83
N THR A 640 37.03 -6.42 16.96
CA THR A 640 38.18 -5.83 16.25
C THR A 640 38.05 -5.99 14.73
N VAL A 641 37.60 -7.16 14.26
CA VAL A 641 37.39 -7.38 12.82
C VAL A 641 36.19 -6.59 12.32
N ILE A 642 35.10 -6.50 13.11
CA ILE A 642 33.94 -5.68 12.76
C ILE A 642 34.34 -4.19 12.68
N ASP A 643 35.05 -3.68 13.68
CA ASP A 643 35.56 -2.30 13.70
C ASP A 643 36.43 -2.01 12.47
N TYR A 644 37.33 -2.93 12.11
CA TYR A 644 38.18 -2.79 10.94
C TYR A 644 37.38 -2.60 9.65
N PHE A 645 36.31 -3.37 9.45
CA PHE A 645 35.43 -3.19 8.29
C PHE A 645 34.76 -1.82 8.30
N ILE A 646 34.17 -1.43 9.43
CA ILE A 646 33.43 -0.17 9.53
C ILE A 646 34.35 1.04 9.30
N THR A 647 35.51 1.03 9.95
CA THR A 647 36.35 2.24 10.09
C THR A 647 37.47 2.31 9.06
N ALA A 648 38.10 1.19 8.72
CA ALA A 648 39.24 1.15 7.79
C ALA A 648 38.81 0.82 6.36
N GLN A 649 37.86 -0.10 6.17
CA GLN A 649 37.38 -0.47 4.84
C GLN A 649 36.29 0.47 4.32
N TRP A 650 35.29 0.78 5.15
CA TRP A 650 34.19 1.66 4.75
C TRP A 650 34.40 3.13 5.13
N GLY A 651 35.41 3.43 5.93
CA GLY A 651 35.82 4.80 6.26
C GLY A 651 34.91 5.52 7.27
N PHE A 652 33.97 4.84 7.93
CA PHE A 652 33.10 5.48 8.91
C PHE A 652 33.81 5.65 10.26
N THR A 653 33.99 6.91 10.68
CA THR A 653 34.68 7.27 11.93
C THR A 653 33.89 8.24 12.81
N GLY A 654 32.64 8.52 12.44
CA GLY A 654 31.75 9.43 13.17
C GLY A 654 30.94 8.75 14.27
N ASP A 655 30.15 9.55 14.97
CA ASP A 655 29.16 9.08 15.94
C ASP A 655 27.87 8.67 15.20
N PRO A 656 27.50 7.38 15.17
CA PRO A 656 26.36 6.90 14.40
C PRO A 656 25.02 7.45 14.90
N TYR A 657 24.93 7.94 16.14
CA TYR A 657 23.71 8.58 16.65
C TYR A 657 23.56 10.02 16.17
N LYS A 658 24.68 10.77 16.13
CA LYS A 658 24.66 12.18 15.67
C LYS A 658 24.54 12.31 14.17
N LEU A 659 25.06 11.34 13.43
CA LEU A 659 25.03 11.30 11.97
C LEU A 659 23.84 10.48 11.44
N ASP A 660 22.98 9.96 12.33
CA ASP A 660 21.80 9.22 11.93
C ASP A 660 20.83 10.14 11.18
N HIS A 661 20.63 9.85 9.92
CA HIS A 661 19.70 10.58 9.05
C HIS A 661 18.35 9.88 8.94
N VAL A 662 18.23 8.67 9.50
CA VAL A 662 16.99 7.88 9.47
C VAL A 662 16.05 8.37 10.58
N LYS A 663 14.98 9.08 10.20
CA LYS A 663 13.96 9.53 11.15
C LYS A 663 12.88 8.48 11.33
N SER A 664 12.80 7.90 12.52
CA SER A 664 11.76 6.95 12.91
C SER A 664 11.60 6.92 14.43
N ASP A 665 10.42 6.51 14.90
CA ASP A 665 10.19 6.26 16.33
C ASP A 665 11.11 5.16 16.84
N TYR A 666 11.57 5.30 18.09
CA TYR A 666 12.51 4.39 18.73
C TYR A 666 12.07 2.92 18.65
N GLY A 667 10.78 2.65 18.88
CA GLY A 667 10.20 1.29 18.83
C GLY A 667 10.29 0.60 17.46
N ASN A 668 10.55 1.35 16.38
CA ASN A 668 10.77 0.77 15.05
C ASN A 668 12.25 0.52 14.74
N THR A 669 13.16 1.20 15.44
CA THR A 669 14.62 1.10 15.25
C THR A 669 15.32 0.21 16.26
N GLN A 670 14.63 -0.16 17.35
CA GLN A 670 15.15 -1.03 18.39
C GLN A 670 15.27 -2.49 17.93
N ASN A 671 16.27 -3.19 18.47
CA ASN A 671 16.57 -4.60 18.19
C ASN A 671 16.53 -5.45 19.48
N ASP A 672 15.58 -5.14 20.37
CA ASP A 672 15.40 -5.78 21.67
C ASP A 672 15.48 -7.31 21.56
N HIS A 673 16.28 -7.92 22.43
CA HIS A 673 16.47 -9.37 22.48
C HIS A 673 16.96 -9.98 21.14
N GLY A 674 17.64 -9.19 20.32
CA GLY A 674 18.19 -9.61 19.04
C GLY A 674 17.20 -9.56 17.87
N ALA A 675 15.98 -9.05 18.07
CA ALA A 675 15.00 -8.92 17.00
C ALA A 675 15.49 -8.01 15.88
N GLU A 676 15.18 -8.36 14.63
CA GLU A 676 15.56 -7.50 13.51
C GLU A 676 14.67 -6.23 13.48
N PRO A 677 15.22 -5.01 13.52
CA PRO A 677 14.42 -3.79 13.63
C PRO A 677 13.58 -3.54 12.37
N ARG A 678 12.36 -2.99 12.51
CA ARG A 678 11.47 -2.65 11.38
C ARG A 678 12.07 -1.57 10.47
N VAL A 679 12.82 -0.65 11.06
CA VAL A 679 13.57 0.40 10.40
C VAL A 679 15.03 0.27 10.81
N GLU A 680 15.90 0.01 9.83
CA GLU A 680 17.33 -0.02 10.05
C GLU A 680 17.86 1.40 10.14
N ASN A 681 18.48 1.76 11.25
CA ASN A 681 19.12 3.05 11.42
C ASN A 681 20.62 2.96 11.12
N LEU A 682 21.34 4.09 11.15
CA LEU A 682 22.75 4.11 10.76
C LEU A 682 23.64 3.19 11.60
N ARG A 683 23.39 3.10 12.92
CA ARG A 683 24.15 2.20 13.81
C ARG A 683 23.90 0.74 13.45
N ARG A 684 22.63 0.35 13.29
CA ARG A 684 22.25 -1.04 12.97
C ARG A 684 22.78 -1.48 11.61
N TYR A 685 22.78 -0.59 10.62
CA TYR A 685 23.39 -0.86 9.32
C TYR A 685 24.85 -1.30 9.45
N TYR A 686 25.67 -0.54 10.19
CA TYR A 686 27.10 -0.86 10.36
C TYR A 686 27.32 -2.12 11.21
N GLU A 687 26.56 -2.29 12.30
CA GLU A 687 26.65 -3.47 13.16
C GLU A 687 26.28 -4.75 12.40
N TYR A 688 25.12 -4.75 11.73
CA TYR A 688 24.59 -5.89 11.01
C TYR A 688 25.52 -6.33 9.88
N HIS A 689 25.89 -5.40 9.00
CA HIS A 689 26.74 -5.75 7.86
C HIS A 689 28.19 -6.01 8.27
N GLY A 690 28.68 -5.32 9.30
CA GLY A 690 30.02 -5.54 9.84
C GLY A 690 30.16 -6.93 10.42
N MET A 691 29.13 -7.41 11.14
CA MET A 691 29.03 -8.78 11.65
C MET A 691 29.18 -9.82 10.54
N PHE A 692 28.45 -9.70 9.42
CA PHE A 692 28.52 -10.70 8.36
C PHE A 692 29.82 -10.67 7.56
N CYS A 693 30.45 -9.50 7.42
CA CYS A 693 31.79 -9.41 6.86
C CYS A 693 32.84 -10.06 7.78
N ALA A 694 32.78 -9.77 9.07
CA ALA A 694 33.65 -10.40 10.07
C ALA A 694 33.43 -11.91 10.15
N ALA A 695 32.18 -12.36 10.07
CA ALA A 695 31.81 -13.77 10.08
C ALA A 695 32.53 -14.55 8.98
N TYR A 696 32.49 -14.05 7.74
CA TYR A 696 33.19 -14.70 6.63
C TYR A 696 34.71 -14.66 6.79
N GLU A 697 35.28 -13.51 7.13
CA GLU A 697 36.73 -13.37 7.29
C GLU A 697 37.28 -14.32 8.35
N LEU A 698 36.61 -14.39 9.51
CA LEU A 698 36.99 -15.26 10.60
C LEU A 698 36.73 -16.73 10.25
N LEU A 699 35.66 -17.06 9.54
CA LEU A 699 35.43 -18.41 9.03
C LEU A 699 36.58 -18.89 8.14
N LYS A 700 37.08 -18.01 7.26
CA LYS A 700 38.17 -18.31 6.32
C LYS A 700 39.57 -18.25 6.96
N LYS A 701 39.76 -17.52 8.05
CA LYS A 701 41.06 -17.39 8.75
C LYS A 701 41.22 -18.27 9.99
N ARG A 702 40.15 -18.50 10.74
CA ARG A 702 40.15 -19.20 12.04
C ARG A 702 39.42 -20.55 11.99
N GLY A 703 38.38 -20.66 11.17
CA GLY A 703 37.53 -21.86 11.08
C GLY A 703 36.25 -21.74 11.90
N ALA A 704 35.64 -22.88 12.23
CA ALA A 704 34.43 -22.96 13.04
C ALA A 704 34.60 -23.92 14.23
N SER A 705 33.74 -23.80 15.24
CA SER A 705 33.69 -24.72 16.36
C SER A 705 33.16 -26.11 15.94
N LYS A 706 33.63 -27.18 16.60
CA LYS A 706 33.08 -28.54 16.47
C LYS A 706 31.87 -28.78 17.35
N ASN A 707 31.88 -28.19 18.53
CA ASN A 707 30.98 -28.41 19.66
C ASN A 707 30.66 -27.05 20.30
N ALA A 708 30.17 -26.13 19.45
CA ALA A 708 29.60 -24.87 19.91
C ALA A 708 28.51 -25.14 20.95
N SER A 709 28.48 -24.33 22.00
CA SER A 709 27.57 -24.49 23.12
C SER A 709 26.17 -23.92 22.86
N ARG A 710 26.08 -22.92 21.97
CA ARG A 710 24.85 -22.28 21.53
C ARG A 710 24.36 -22.90 20.23
N GLU A 711 25.12 -22.71 19.15
CA GLU A 711 24.75 -23.24 17.84
C GLU A 711 25.96 -23.41 16.92
N SER A 712 25.85 -24.33 15.97
CA SER A 712 26.89 -24.53 14.94
C SER A 712 26.94 -23.38 13.94
N TRP A 713 28.06 -23.23 13.23
CA TRP A 713 28.18 -22.27 12.12
C TRP A 713 27.04 -22.43 11.09
N GLU A 714 26.71 -23.67 10.73
CA GLU A 714 25.65 -23.96 9.77
C GLU A 714 24.27 -23.53 10.27
N SER A 715 23.98 -23.75 11.56
CA SER A 715 22.74 -23.27 12.20
C SER A 715 22.71 -21.74 12.24
N TRP A 716 23.80 -21.12 12.69
CA TRP A 716 23.88 -19.67 12.82
C TRP A 716 23.60 -18.97 11.50
N ILE A 717 24.29 -19.34 10.41
CA ILE A 717 24.08 -18.68 9.11
C ILE A 717 22.70 -18.97 8.52
N ALA A 718 22.14 -20.16 8.77
CA ALA A 718 20.79 -20.51 8.34
C ALA A 718 19.71 -19.73 9.11
N GLY A 719 19.94 -19.45 10.40
CA GLY A 719 19.09 -18.62 11.26
C GLY A 719 18.88 -17.20 10.72
N TRP A 720 19.88 -16.65 10.03
CA TRP A 720 19.81 -15.37 9.34
C TRP A 720 19.25 -15.44 7.90
N GLY A 721 18.80 -16.62 7.46
CA GLY A 721 18.16 -16.84 6.16
C GLY A 721 16.65 -16.56 6.19
N LEU A 722 15.93 -17.27 5.33
CA LEU A 722 14.46 -17.27 5.31
C LEU A 722 13.90 -18.15 6.44
N ALA A 723 12.68 -17.84 6.91
CA ALA A 723 11.95 -18.66 7.86
C ALA A 723 11.74 -20.08 7.32
N TRP A 724 11.37 -20.17 6.05
CA TRP A 724 11.27 -21.42 5.30
C TRP A 724 12.28 -21.37 4.14
N PRO A 725 13.26 -22.29 4.07
CA PRO A 725 14.34 -22.20 3.08
C PRO A 725 13.90 -22.05 1.62
N ASP A 726 12.72 -22.57 1.27
CA ASP A 726 12.23 -22.62 -0.11
C ASP A 726 11.00 -21.75 -0.38
N GLN A 727 10.51 -20.96 0.59
CA GLN A 727 9.31 -20.13 0.43
C GLN A 727 9.43 -18.84 1.24
N TRP A 728 9.00 -17.71 0.69
CA TRP A 728 8.79 -16.52 1.52
C TRP A 728 7.53 -16.69 2.35
N LEU A 729 7.50 -16.11 3.55
CA LEU A 729 6.29 -16.10 4.37
C LEU A 729 5.10 -15.47 3.63
N ALA A 730 5.31 -14.49 2.75
CA ALA A 730 4.25 -13.95 1.90
C ALA A 730 3.65 -14.99 0.93
N ASP A 731 4.44 -15.96 0.46
CA ASP A 731 3.98 -17.03 -0.46
C ASP A 731 3.09 -18.04 0.21
N LEU A 732 3.04 -18.05 1.54
CA LEU A 732 2.34 -19.06 2.32
C LEU A 732 1.08 -18.51 3.02
N ARG A 733 0.66 -17.30 2.64
CA ARG A 733 -0.60 -16.68 3.05
C ARG A 733 -1.75 -17.12 2.14
N ASP A 734 -2.93 -17.28 2.72
CA ASP A 734 -4.17 -17.59 2.02
C ASP A 734 -5.14 -16.39 2.01
N PRO A 735 -6.04 -16.32 1.02
CA PRO A 735 -7.21 -15.43 1.06
C PRO A 735 -8.08 -15.69 2.29
N ILE A 736 -8.87 -14.69 2.68
CA ILE A 736 -9.91 -14.88 3.69
C ILE A 736 -10.92 -15.91 3.18
N PRO A 737 -11.24 -16.98 3.94
CA PRO A 737 -12.21 -17.97 3.52
C PRO A 737 -13.56 -17.33 3.19
N LEU A 738 -14.20 -17.77 2.11
CA LEU A 738 -15.47 -17.23 1.61
C LEU A 738 -16.68 -17.73 2.42
N GLU A 739 -16.62 -17.58 3.75
CA GLU A 739 -17.67 -17.94 4.70
C GLU A 739 -18.37 -16.68 5.23
N PRO A 740 -19.71 -16.64 5.32
CA PRO A 740 -20.45 -15.45 5.79
C PRO A 740 -19.90 -14.78 7.06
N ARG A 741 -19.44 -15.58 8.04
CA ARG A 741 -18.86 -15.08 9.29
C ARG A 741 -17.63 -14.19 9.11
N PHE A 742 -16.83 -14.41 8.06
CA PHE A 742 -15.64 -13.61 7.76
C PHE A 742 -15.92 -12.44 6.82
N TRP A 743 -17.18 -12.24 6.41
CA TRP A 743 -17.54 -11.20 5.44
C TRP A 743 -18.73 -10.31 5.86
N THR A 744 -19.31 -10.54 7.04
CA THR A 744 -20.47 -9.79 7.53
C THR A 744 -20.04 -8.72 8.53
N GLU A 745 -20.03 -7.44 8.11
CA GLU A 745 -19.47 -6.32 8.90
C GLU A 745 -20.29 -5.95 10.15
N LYS A 746 -21.56 -6.33 10.21
CA LYS A 746 -22.46 -5.91 11.29
C LYS A 746 -22.60 -7.01 12.33
N GLN A 747 -22.28 -6.65 13.57
CA GLN A 747 -22.58 -7.48 14.73
C GLN A 747 -24.11 -7.72 14.83
N PRO A 748 -24.56 -8.97 14.99
CA PRO A 748 -25.98 -9.28 15.05
C PRO A 748 -26.57 -9.01 16.45
N GLY A 749 -27.29 -7.89 16.56
CA GLY A 749 -28.13 -7.57 17.72
C GLY A 749 -27.37 -7.10 18.97
N SER A 750 -28.10 -6.58 19.96
CA SER A 750 -27.53 -6.05 21.20
C SER A 750 -27.12 -7.11 22.23
N GLU A 751 -27.54 -8.36 22.06
CA GLU A 751 -27.23 -9.50 22.94
C GLU A 751 -26.29 -10.51 22.26
N TRP A 752 -25.47 -10.04 21.31
CA TRP A 752 -24.59 -10.89 20.49
C TRP A 752 -23.70 -11.83 21.32
N GLU A 753 -23.18 -11.36 22.46
CA GLU A 753 -22.35 -12.16 23.35
C GLU A 753 -23.05 -13.40 23.93
N PHE A 754 -24.40 -13.39 23.96
CA PHE A 754 -25.22 -14.48 24.51
C PHE A 754 -25.98 -15.29 23.47
N SER A 755 -25.85 -14.95 22.19
CA SER A 755 -26.69 -15.52 21.14
C SER A 755 -26.11 -16.74 20.42
N VAL A 756 -25.12 -17.43 21.01
CA VAL A 756 -24.52 -18.65 20.42
C VAL A 756 -25.52 -19.80 20.45
N GLN A 757 -25.79 -20.42 19.28
CA GLN A 757 -26.73 -21.53 19.11
C GLN A 757 -26.01 -22.83 18.69
N PRO A 758 -26.61 -24.03 18.85
CA PRO A 758 -26.02 -25.28 18.34
C PRO A 758 -25.64 -25.24 16.86
N GLU A 759 -26.44 -24.57 16.03
CA GLU A 759 -26.17 -24.39 14.60
C GLU A 759 -24.85 -23.64 14.33
N ASP A 760 -24.45 -22.71 15.20
CA ASP A 760 -23.17 -22.01 15.10
C ASP A 760 -22.00 -23.01 15.11
N PHE A 761 -22.04 -24.00 16.00
CA PHE A 761 -21.02 -25.03 16.10
C PHE A 761 -21.05 -25.98 14.89
N HIS A 762 -22.25 -26.35 14.42
CA HIS A 762 -22.40 -27.23 13.27
C HIS A 762 -21.79 -26.63 11.99
N GLU A 763 -21.96 -25.31 11.82
CA GLU A 763 -21.35 -24.53 10.75
C GLU A 763 -19.81 -24.54 10.87
N ARG A 764 -19.27 -24.21 12.06
CA ARG A 764 -17.81 -24.10 12.31
C ARG A 764 -17.07 -25.43 12.14
N VAL A 765 -17.66 -26.54 12.62
CA VAL A 765 -17.13 -27.90 12.44
C VAL A 765 -17.35 -28.43 11.02
N ARG A 766 -18.24 -27.80 10.25
CA ARG A 766 -18.64 -28.19 8.88
C ARG A 766 -19.25 -29.58 8.84
N ILE A 767 -20.12 -29.89 9.80
CA ILE A 767 -20.63 -31.26 10.00
C ILE A 767 -21.70 -31.67 8.97
N SER A 768 -22.39 -30.71 8.35
CA SER A 768 -23.47 -30.92 7.36
C SER A 768 -23.09 -31.87 6.21
N PRO A 769 -23.96 -32.79 5.75
CA PRO A 769 -23.67 -33.69 4.61
C PRO A 769 -23.22 -32.99 3.33
N ASN A 770 -23.63 -31.74 3.10
CA ASN A 770 -23.27 -30.98 1.91
C ASN A 770 -21.82 -30.46 1.93
N GLU A 771 -21.18 -30.44 3.10
CA GLU A 771 -19.79 -30.02 3.25
C GLU A 771 -18.83 -31.17 2.93
N VAL A 772 -17.88 -30.92 2.03
CA VAL A 772 -16.89 -31.92 1.59
C VAL A 772 -15.80 -32.15 2.65
N PHE A 773 -15.42 -31.10 3.36
CA PHE A 773 -14.38 -31.10 4.39
C PHE A 773 -14.98 -31.03 5.79
N LEU A 774 -14.30 -31.66 6.75
CA LEU A 774 -14.53 -31.48 8.18
C LEU A 774 -13.36 -30.69 8.77
N THR A 775 -13.65 -29.70 9.62
CA THR A 775 -12.63 -28.96 10.34
C THR A 775 -12.05 -29.82 11.47
N LEU A 776 -10.72 -30.01 11.47
CA LEU A 776 -10.01 -30.82 12.46
C LEU A 776 -9.25 -29.96 13.48
N GLU A 777 -8.76 -28.81 13.05
CA GLU A 777 -8.16 -27.79 13.91
C GLU A 777 -8.54 -26.41 13.36
N GLU A 778 -8.89 -25.47 14.24
CA GLU A 778 -9.10 -24.06 13.89
C GLU A 778 -8.71 -23.18 15.07
N ASP A 779 -8.09 -22.04 14.77
CA ASP A 779 -7.90 -20.95 15.72
C ASP A 779 -8.13 -19.65 14.93
N SER A 780 -9.30 -19.03 15.12
CA SER A 780 -9.72 -17.90 14.29
C SER A 780 -10.43 -16.80 15.08
N HIS A 781 -10.24 -15.56 14.64
CA HIS A 781 -10.82 -14.36 15.24
C HIS A 781 -11.60 -13.56 14.20
N VAL A 782 -12.74 -13.02 14.64
CA VAL A 782 -13.50 -11.99 13.92
C VAL A 782 -13.64 -10.78 14.83
N TYR A 783 -13.26 -9.61 14.34
CA TYR A 783 -13.30 -8.35 15.06
C TYR A 783 -14.39 -7.44 14.47
N PHE A 784 -15.27 -6.96 15.33
CA PHE A 784 -16.30 -5.96 15.06
C PHE A 784 -15.94 -4.68 15.82
N GLY A 785 -15.12 -3.83 15.20
CA GLY A 785 -14.42 -2.75 15.87
C GLY A 785 -13.46 -3.33 16.92
N LYS A 786 -13.84 -3.20 18.18
CA LYS A 786 -13.09 -3.74 19.32
C LYS A 786 -13.71 -4.99 19.95
N ASP A 787 -14.96 -5.29 19.63
CA ASP A 787 -15.59 -6.53 20.04
C ASP A 787 -14.99 -7.67 19.21
N LYS A 788 -14.86 -8.87 19.78
CA LYS A 788 -14.23 -10.00 19.09
C LYS A 788 -14.98 -11.31 19.32
N GLU A 789 -15.08 -12.13 18.28
CA GLU A 789 -15.42 -13.54 18.37
C GLU A 789 -14.14 -14.36 18.20
N HIS A 790 -13.91 -15.34 19.05
CA HIS A 790 -12.83 -16.32 18.93
C HIS A 790 -13.43 -17.72 18.76
N VAL A 791 -12.94 -18.46 17.76
CA VAL A 791 -13.31 -19.86 17.53
C VAL A 791 -12.06 -20.71 17.66
N ARG A 792 -12.16 -21.75 18.49
CA ARG A 792 -11.13 -22.78 18.64
C ARG A 792 -11.74 -24.16 18.37
N ILE A 793 -11.12 -24.93 17.47
CA ILE A 793 -11.47 -26.32 17.19
C ILE A 793 -10.23 -27.18 17.38
N GLU A 794 -10.41 -28.29 18.08
CA GLU A 794 -9.38 -29.32 18.27
C GLU A 794 -9.98 -30.70 18.07
N SER A 795 -9.17 -31.65 17.61
CA SER A 795 -9.64 -33.02 17.39
C SER A 795 -8.60 -34.09 17.72
N GLY A 796 -9.09 -35.28 18.02
CA GLY A 796 -8.25 -36.44 18.34
C GLY A 796 -8.96 -37.77 18.09
N LEU A 797 -8.20 -38.83 17.86
CA LEU A 797 -8.74 -40.18 17.73
C LEU A 797 -8.85 -40.84 19.10
N VAL A 798 -10.00 -41.46 19.36
CA VAL A 798 -10.33 -42.15 20.62
C VAL A 798 -10.77 -43.59 20.36
N HIS A 799 -10.65 -44.44 21.38
CA HIS A 799 -11.21 -45.79 21.30
C HIS A 799 -12.75 -45.72 21.33
N PRO A 800 -13.48 -46.51 20.51
CA PRO A 800 -14.95 -46.49 20.49
C PRO A 800 -15.62 -46.81 21.84
N GLU A 801 -14.97 -47.64 22.67
CA GLU A 801 -15.49 -48.00 24.01
C GLU A 801 -15.37 -46.88 25.05
N THR A 802 -14.30 -46.08 25.02
CA THR A 802 -14.03 -45.02 26.00
C THR A 802 -14.45 -43.64 25.51
N GLY A 803 -14.62 -43.46 24.19
CA GLY A 803 -15.04 -42.20 23.57
C GLY A 803 -16.33 -41.61 24.16
N PRO A 804 -17.42 -42.38 24.37
CA PRO A 804 -18.63 -41.85 25.00
C PRO A 804 -18.41 -41.35 26.43
N ALA A 805 -17.55 -42.03 27.20
CA ALA A 805 -17.21 -41.61 28.56
C ALA A 805 -16.38 -40.32 28.54
N LEU A 806 -15.43 -40.19 27.61
CA LEU A 806 -14.65 -38.97 27.42
C LEU A 806 -15.55 -37.79 26.99
N LEU A 807 -16.45 -38.02 26.04
CA LEU A 807 -17.44 -37.02 25.59
C LEU A 807 -18.27 -36.51 26.78
N ALA A 808 -18.81 -37.43 27.60
CA ALA A 808 -19.59 -37.06 28.77
C ALA A 808 -18.76 -36.31 29.82
N ALA A 809 -17.51 -36.72 30.05
CA ALA A 809 -16.61 -36.07 31.00
C ALA A 809 -16.30 -34.62 30.58
N LEU A 810 -15.83 -34.42 29.35
CA LEU A 810 -15.46 -33.09 28.83
C LEU A 810 -16.65 -32.14 28.71
N GLN A 811 -17.86 -32.64 28.46
CA GLN A 811 -19.05 -31.79 28.38
C GLN A 811 -19.61 -31.43 29.78
N SER A 812 -19.37 -32.26 30.80
CA SER A 812 -19.95 -32.07 32.14
C SER A 812 -19.07 -31.28 33.10
N ASP A 813 -17.77 -31.16 32.80
CA ASP A 813 -16.86 -30.40 33.64
C ASP A 813 -17.00 -28.89 33.40
N LEU A 814 -17.07 -28.12 34.49
CA LEU A 814 -17.23 -26.65 34.50
C LEU A 814 -15.88 -25.93 34.62
N GLY A 815 -14.77 -26.68 34.63
CA GLY A 815 -13.42 -26.17 34.83
C GLY A 815 -12.74 -25.58 33.58
N PHE A 816 -11.72 -24.75 33.82
CA PHE A 816 -10.86 -24.13 32.81
C PHE A 816 -9.94 -25.12 32.06
N ASP A 817 -10.03 -26.43 32.34
CA ASP A 817 -9.11 -27.48 31.87
C ASP A 817 -9.72 -28.41 30.79
N ASN A 818 -10.85 -28.02 30.17
CA ASN A 818 -11.51 -28.77 29.10
C ASN A 818 -10.79 -28.64 27.74
N TYR A 819 -9.54 -29.09 27.65
CA TYR A 819 -8.78 -29.13 26.40
C TYR A 819 -8.44 -30.57 26.02
N LEU A 820 -8.37 -30.84 24.71
CA LEU A 820 -7.76 -32.08 24.26
C LEU A 820 -6.23 -31.90 24.40
N PRO A 821 -5.54 -32.71 25.22
CA PRO A 821 -4.12 -32.50 25.49
C PRO A 821 -3.29 -32.47 24.21
N HIS A 822 -2.55 -31.37 24.00
CA HIS A 822 -1.81 -31.05 22.77
C HIS A 822 -0.57 -31.92 22.52
N LYS A 823 -0.07 -32.61 23.54
CA LYS A 823 1.02 -33.57 23.44
C LYS A 823 0.45 -34.93 23.83
N GLY A 824 0.59 -35.91 22.93
CA GLY A 824 0.47 -37.30 23.34
C GLY A 824 1.34 -37.50 24.58
N ILE A 825 0.77 -38.09 25.63
CA ILE A 825 1.56 -38.51 26.79
C ILE A 825 2.64 -39.43 26.22
N PHE A 826 3.89 -38.95 26.15
CA PHE A 826 5.00 -39.75 25.68
C PHE A 826 5.08 -40.97 26.60
N MET A 827 4.98 -42.14 26.00
CA MET A 827 4.91 -43.43 26.66
C MET A 827 6.18 -43.78 27.46
N ASP A 828 7.23 -42.97 27.38
CA ASP A 828 8.53 -43.26 27.97
C ASP A 828 8.56 -43.11 29.50
N GLU A 829 7.53 -42.50 30.10
CA GLU A 829 7.38 -42.38 31.57
C GLU A 829 6.29 -43.29 32.16
N ILE A 830 5.64 -44.10 31.32
CA ILE A 830 4.60 -45.02 31.77
C ILE A 830 5.24 -46.41 31.90
N GLU A 831 5.44 -46.86 33.14
CA GLU A 831 5.88 -48.22 33.47
C GLU A 831 5.06 -49.27 32.69
N ASP A 832 5.74 -50.33 32.21
CA ASP A 832 5.21 -51.46 31.42
C ASP A 832 4.02 -52.22 32.07
N GLU A 833 3.54 -51.78 33.24
CA GLU A 833 2.46 -52.39 34.03
C GLU A 833 1.08 -51.73 33.87
N LEU A 834 0.93 -50.69 33.03
CA LEU A 834 -0.40 -50.10 32.79
C LEU A 834 -1.31 -51.02 31.97
N LYS A 835 -2.39 -51.47 32.61
CA LYS A 835 -3.41 -52.42 32.12
C LYS A 835 -4.00 -51.99 30.76
N ASP A 836 -4.48 -52.95 29.97
CA ASP A 836 -5.14 -52.73 28.65
C ASP A 836 -6.22 -51.63 28.65
N LEU A 837 -6.85 -51.35 29.79
CA LEU A 837 -7.84 -50.28 29.95
C LEU A 837 -7.22 -48.89 29.75
N GLN A 838 -6.01 -48.61 30.23
CA GLN A 838 -5.34 -47.30 30.11
C GLN A 838 -4.92 -46.99 28.68
N LYS A 839 -4.55 -48.02 27.88
CA LYS A 839 -4.30 -47.86 26.43
C LYS A 839 -5.54 -47.41 25.64
N LYS A 840 -6.76 -47.65 26.18
CA LYS A 840 -8.02 -47.19 25.57
C LYS A 840 -8.32 -45.71 25.87
N PHE A 841 -7.65 -45.08 26.83
CA PHE A 841 -7.80 -43.65 27.15
C PHE A 841 -6.79 -42.74 26.42
N VAL A 842 -5.93 -43.31 25.56
CA VAL A 842 -4.94 -42.54 24.78
C VAL A 842 -5.60 -41.87 23.58
N LEU A 843 -5.31 -40.58 23.40
CA LEU A 843 -5.67 -39.78 22.23
C LEU A 843 -4.56 -39.87 21.17
N GLU A 844 -4.92 -40.14 19.91
CA GLU A 844 -3.97 -40.05 18.78
C GLU A 844 -4.28 -38.81 17.92
N HIS A 845 -3.27 -38.01 17.58
CA HIS A 845 -3.46 -36.79 16.79
C HIS A 845 -3.50 -37.05 15.28
N LEU A 846 -4.36 -36.32 14.57
CA LEU A 846 -4.50 -36.40 13.11
C LEU A 846 -3.52 -35.49 12.37
N ASN A 847 -3.05 -34.43 13.01
CA ASN A 847 -2.10 -33.46 12.48
C ASN A 847 -0.96 -33.20 13.45
N VAL A 848 0.12 -32.64 12.92
CA VAL A 848 1.28 -32.21 13.69
C VAL A 848 1.72 -30.82 13.24
N GLN A 849 2.09 -30.01 14.22
CA GLN A 849 2.68 -28.70 13.99
C GLN A 849 4.15 -28.87 13.59
N VAL A 850 4.48 -28.32 12.42
CA VAL A 850 5.86 -28.19 11.95
C VAL A 850 6.27 -26.74 12.13
N ASN A 851 7.18 -26.53 13.08
CA ASN A 851 7.80 -25.24 13.28
C ASN A 851 8.94 -25.03 12.28
N ASN A 852 9.19 -23.78 11.94
CA ASN A 852 10.47 -23.38 11.38
C ASN A 852 11.53 -23.38 12.49
N GLU A 853 12.77 -23.70 12.13
CA GLU A 853 13.91 -23.58 13.04
C GLU A 853 14.39 -22.11 13.14
N ASN A 854 14.07 -21.29 12.14
CA ASN A 854 14.55 -19.91 11.99
C ASN A 854 13.39 -18.91 12.04
N GLU A 855 13.57 -17.77 12.71
CA GLU A 855 12.58 -16.68 12.69
C GLU A 855 12.39 -16.10 11.28
N GLY A 856 13.48 -15.99 10.52
CA GLY A 856 13.52 -15.59 9.12
C GLY A 856 13.50 -14.08 8.87
N ILE A 857 14.36 -13.61 7.97
CA ILE A 857 14.42 -12.19 7.52
C ILE A 857 13.14 -11.73 6.79
N ASP A 858 12.34 -12.67 6.32
CA ASP A 858 11.07 -12.47 5.63
C ASP A 858 9.88 -12.17 6.56
N ASP A 859 10.10 -12.14 7.87
CA ASP A 859 9.09 -11.69 8.82
C ASP A 859 8.83 -10.17 8.78
N ARG A 860 9.72 -9.41 8.12
CA ARG A 860 9.56 -7.99 7.84
C ARG A 860 8.94 -7.73 6.47
N ASP A 861 8.53 -8.77 5.74
CA ASP A 861 7.83 -8.63 4.47
C ASP A 861 6.49 -7.91 4.66
N ALA A 862 6.25 -6.89 3.83
CA ALA A 862 5.01 -6.15 3.83
C ALA A 862 3.78 -7.00 3.47
N PHE A 863 3.97 -8.14 2.79
CA PHE A 863 2.90 -9.03 2.34
C PHE A 863 2.67 -10.25 3.25
N PHE A 864 3.55 -10.49 4.23
CA PHE A 864 3.42 -11.57 5.22
C PHE A 864 2.16 -11.38 6.09
N SER A 865 1.91 -10.15 6.59
CA SER A 865 0.77 -9.83 7.47
C SER A 865 0.72 -10.63 8.78
N ASP A 866 1.87 -10.95 9.36
CA ASP A 866 2.00 -11.38 10.77
C ASP A 866 1.07 -12.55 11.17
N TYR A 867 0.87 -13.53 10.29
CA TYR A 867 0.19 -14.79 10.64
C TYR A 867 1.17 -15.78 11.28
N ASP A 868 0.68 -16.88 11.86
CA ASP A 868 1.55 -17.88 12.48
C ASP A 868 2.51 -18.56 11.49
N LYS A 869 3.82 -18.47 11.74
CA LYS A 869 4.86 -18.97 10.81
C LYS A 869 4.90 -20.50 10.66
N PHE A 870 4.30 -21.24 11.60
CA PHE A 870 4.29 -22.71 11.60
C PHE A 870 3.28 -23.27 10.57
N ARG A 871 3.37 -24.57 10.31
CA ARG A 871 2.45 -25.29 9.42
C ARG A 871 1.81 -26.47 10.13
N GLN A 872 0.54 -26.74 9.82
CA GLN A 872 -0.11 -27.99 10.21
C GLN A 872 -0.07 -28.97 9.05
N ILE A 873 0.47 -30.16 9.28
CA ILE A 873 0.46 -31.25 8.31
C ILE A 873 -0.23 -32.48 8.88
N PRO A 874 -0.73 -33.41 8.04
CA PRO A 874 -1.21 -34.70 8.53
C PRO A 874 -0.12 -35.43 9.33
N SER A 875 -0.48 -36.08 10.43
CA SER A 875 0.48 -36.79 11.27
C SER A 875 1.12 -37.97 10.51
N PRO A 876 2.32 -38.43 10.89
CA PRO A 876 2.95 -39.58 10.24
C PRO A 876 2.05 -40.82 10.19
N MET A 877 1.19 -41.00 11.21
CA MET A 877 0.17 -42.04 11.22
C MET A 877 -0.84 -41.88 10.08
N VAL A 878 -1.40 -40.68 9.90
CA VAL A 878 -2.35 -40.41 8.81
C VAL A 878 -1.69 -40.57 7.45
N VAL A 879 -0.49 -40.02 7.28
CA VAL A 879 0.30 -40.13 6.05
C VAL A 879 0.48 -41.60 5.65
N ASN A 880 0.87 -42.46 6.60
CA ASN A 880 1.11 -43.87 6.33
C ASN A 880 -0.18 -44.67 6.04
N VAL A 881 -1.27 -44.40 6.77
CA VAL A 881 -2.53 -45.17 6.66
C VAL A 881 -3.28 -44.86 5.37
N LEU A 882 -3.24 -43.59 4.95
CA LEU A 882 -3.90 -43.13 3.73
C LEU A 882 -2.96 -43.08 2.53
N GLY A 883 -1.65 -43.21 2.72
CA GLY A 883 -0.65 -43.14 1.65
C GLY A 883 -0.50 -41.72 1.09
N LEU A 884 -0.41 -40.71 1.95
CA LEU A 884 -0.40 -39.31 1.52
C LEU A 884 1.00 -38.83 1.12
N THR A 885 1.03 -37.90 0.17
CA THR A 885 2.17 -37.04 -0.15
C THR A 885 1.80 -35.62 0.25
N ILE A 886 2.69 -34.93 0.95
CA ILE A 886 2.50 -33.55 1.41
C ILE A 886 3.08 -32.61 0.33
N SER A 887 2.40 -31.50 0.04
CA SER A 887 2.91 -30.47 -0.87
C SER A 887 4.14 -29.75 -0.29
N ASP A 888 5.01 -29.21 -1.16
CA ASP A 888 6.25 -28.54 -0.74
C ASP A 888 5.99 -27.33 0.18
N ASP A 889 4.91 -26.59 -0.08
CA ASP A 889 4.42 -25.46 0.72
C ASP A 889 3.70 -25.88 2.02
N LYS A 890 3.52 -27.19 2.23
CA LYS A 890 2.83 -27.80 3.37
C LYS A 890 1.36 -27.35 3.53
N ARG A 891 0.73 -26.82 2.47
CA ARG A 891 -0.68 -26.43 2.47
C ARG A 891 -1.63 -27.62 2.30
N THR A 892 -1.22 -28.65 1.56
CA THR A 892 -2.12 -29.75 1.18
C THR A 892 -1.44 -31.11 1.26
N ALA A 893 -2.24 -32.17 1.33
CA ALA A 893 -1.76 -33.54 1.15
C ALA A 893 -2.72 -34.36 0.29
N TYR A 894 -2.18 -35.27 -0.52
CA TYR A 894 -2.90 -36.02 -1.57
C TYR A 894 -2.41 -37.47 -1.66
N GLN A 895 -3.24 -38.41 -2.15
CA GLN A 895 -2.97 -39.86 -2.08
C GLN A 895 -2.04 -40.41 -3.20
N SER A 896 -2.04 -39.82 -4.41
CA SER A 896 -0.97 -39.88 -5.42
C SER A 896 -1.50 -39.55 -6.83
N LYS A 897 -0.72 -38.72 -7.54
CA LYS A 897 -0.76 -38.23 -8.94
C LYS A 897 -1.63 -37.04 -9.33
N ASP A 898 -2.68 -36.68 -8.60
CA ASP A 898 -3.42 -35.45 -8.92
C ASP A 898 -3.31 -34.42 -7.78
N PRO A 899 -2.43 -33.41 -7.91
CA PRO A 899 -2.37 -32.28 -6.99
C PRO A 899 -3.66 -31.44 -6.97
N ALA A 900 -4.55 -31.58 -7.96
CA ALA A 900 -5.78 -30.80 -8.06
C ALA A 900 -6.90 -31.26 -7.11
N ASP A 901 -6.76 -32.42 -6.46
CA ASP A 901 -7.78 -32.96 -5.54
C ASP A 901 -7.22 -33.26 -4.13
N PRO A 902 -6.88 -32.23 -3.33
CA PRO A 902 -6.27 -32.41 -2.02
C PRO A 902 -7.21 -33.12 -1.03
N LEU A 903 -6.68 -34.02 -0.22
CA LEU A 903 -7.42 -34.71 0.86
C LEU A 903 -7.39 -33.92 2.18
N THR A 904 -6.35 -33.11 2.39
CA THR A 904 -6.24 -32.18 3.51
C THR A 904 -5.89 -30.78 3.02
N GLN A 905 -6.31 -29.78 3.79
CA GLN A 905 -6.03 -28.37 3.52
C GLN A 905 -5.66 -27.66 4.81
N PHE A 906 -4.56 -26.91 4.78
CA PHE A 906 -4.18 -25.95 5.80
C PHE A 906 -4.25 -24.55 5.20
N GLU A 907 -5.06 -23.68 5.83
CA GLU A 907 -5.27 -22.29 5.41
C GLU A 907 -4.82 -21.36 6.53
N VAL A 908 -4.14 -20.26 6.19
CA VAL A 908 -3.79 -19.18 7.12
C VAL A 908 -4.12 -17.81 6.52
N TRP A 909 -4.92 -17.02 7.23
CA TRP A 909 -5.30 -15.68 6.79
C TRP A 909 -5.15 -14.67 7.91
N ASN A 910 -4.80 -13.44 7.55
CA ASN A 910 -4.78 -12.32 8.47
C ASN A 910 -4.98 -11.02 7.68
N ASN A 911 -5.98 -10.22 8.07
CA ASN A 911 -6.13 -8.84 7.58
C ASN A 911 -6.15 -7.81 8.73
N THR A 912 -5.77 -8.24 9.94
CA THR A 912 -5.66 -7.36 11.09
C THR A 912 -4.52 -6.36 10.88
N THR A 913 -4.71 -5.15 11.39
CA THR A 913 -3.69 -4.08 11.42
C THR A 913 -3.51 -3.64 12.86
N ASN A 914 -2.33 -3.10 13.18
CA ASN A 914 -2.03 -2.63 14.55
C ASN A 914 -2.95 -1.47 15.01
N ASP A 915 -3.55 -0.74 14.08
CA ASP A 915 -4.47 0.37 14.36
C ASP A 915 -5.92 -0.15 14.36
N GLN A 916 -6.54 -0.29 15.53
CA GLN A 916 -7.96 -0.68 15.66
C GLN A 916 -8.85 0.57 15.73
N HIS A 917 -9.61 0.86 14.67
CA HIS A 917 -10.69 1.84 14.73
C HIS A 917 -12.02 1.20 15.14
N TYR A 918 -12.91 1.97 15.76
CA TYR A 918 -14.19 1.48 16.29
C TYR A 918 -15.14 0.90 15.23
N ASP A 919 -14.96 1.25 13.95
CA ASP A 919 -15.80 0.81 12.84
C ASP A 919 -15.10 -0.23 11.93
N ASP A 920 -13.94 -0.75 12.33
CA ASP A 920 -13.17 -1.71 11.53
C ASP A 920 -13.74 -3.13 11.63
N PHE A 921 -13.92 -3.82 10.50
CA PHE A 921 -14.17 -5.26 10.46
C PHE A 921 -12.91 -6.00 10.03
N LYS A 922 -12.39 -6.89 10.88
CA LYS A 922 -11.12 -7.63 10.65
C LYS A 922 -11.27 -9.11 11.00
N THR A 923 -10.45 -9.95 10.40
CA THR A 923 -10.43 -11.40 10.57
C THR A 923 -9.00 -11.92 10.51
N SER A 924 -8.68 -12.86 11.38
CA SER A 924 -7.43 -13.63 11.31
C SER A 924 -7.70 -15.07 11.70
N GLY A 925 -6.86 -15.98 11.26
CA GLY A 925 -6.94 -17.34 11.75
C GLY A 925 -6.16 -18.34 10.92
N ARG A 926 -6.21 -19.57 11.41
CA ARG A 926 -5.67 -20.75 10.77
C ARG A 926 -6.67 -21.89 10.85
N ARG A 927 -6.67 -22.75 9.85
CA ARG A 927 -7.55 -23.92 9.82
C ARG A 927 -6.89 -25.10 9.14
N PHE A 928 -6.95 -26.28 9.78
CA PHE A 928 -6.63 -27.56 9.18
C PHE A 928 -7.91 -28.40 9.01
N ALA A 929 -8.17 -28.84 7.78
CA ALA A 929 -9.36 -29.60 7.43
C ALA A 929 -9.02 -30.84 6.60
N MET A 930 -9.86 -31.87 6.69
CA MET A 930 -9.75 -33.11 5.90
C MET A 930 -11.06 -33.45 5.23
N LYS A 931 -11.01 -34.00 4.01
CA LYS A 931 -12.19 -34.54 3.34
C LYS A 931 -12.86 -35.62 4.18
N LYS A 932 -14.18 -35.51 4.35
CA LYS A 932 -14.95 -36.47 5.18
C LYS A 932 -14.80 -37.91 4.73
N ALA A 933 -14.76 -38.15 3.42
CA ALA A 933 -14.57 -39.49 2.87
C ALA A 933 -13.24 -40.12 3.32
N ALA A 934 -12.13 -39.37 3.22
CA ALA A 934 -10.81 -39.82 3.64
C ALA A 934 -10.72 -39.97 5.17
N LEU A 935 -11.35 -39.07 5.92
CA LEU A 935 -11.44 -39.17 7.38
C LEU A 935 -12.18 -40.44 7.80
N LEU A 936 -13.32 -40.76 7.18
CA LEU A 936 -14.08 -41.99 7.50
C LEU A 936 -13.30 -43.25 7.14
N GLU A 937 -12.56 -43.25 6.03
CA GLU A 937 -11.64 -44.34 5.68
C GLU A 937 -10.55 -44.53 6.76
N LEU A 938 -9.96 -43.42 7.22
CA LEU A 938 -8.97 -43.44 8.32
C LEU A 938 -9.56 -44.05 9.59
N LEU A 939 -10.75 -43.60 10.01
CA LEU A 939 -11.43 -44.12 11.20
C LEU A 939 -11.72 -45.62 11.12
N GLN A 940 -12.14 -46.10 9.94
CA GLN A 940 -12.38 -47.53 9.69
C GLN A 940 -11.09 -48.35 9.76
N LYS A 941 -10.02 -47.89 9.08
CA LYS A 941 -8.71 -48.56 9.07
C LYS A 941 -8.09 -48.61 10.48
N ARG A 942 -8.23 -47.55 11.27
CA ARG A 942 -7.70 -47.46 12.64
C ARG A 942 -8.62 -48.06 13.71
N LYS A 943 -9.88 -48.36 13.37
CA LYS A 943 -10.93 -48.77 14.33
C LYS A 943 -11.07 -47.78 15.50
N ARG A 944 -11.02 -46.48 15.18
CA ARG A 944 -11.12 -45.37 16.13
C ARG A 944 -12.35 -44.52 15.84
N CYS A 945 -12.79 -43.75 16.83
CA CYS A 945 -13.72 -42.63 16.62
C CYS A 945 -12.93 -41.32 16.64
N LEU A 946 -13.48 -40.26 16.06
CA LEU A 946 -12.95 -38.92 16.18
C LEU A 946 -13.72 -38.19 17.28
N ILE A 947 -13.01 -37.60 18.24
CA ILE A 947 -13.58 -36.58 19.13
C ILE A 947 -13.20 -35.19 18.60
N VAL A 948 -14.17 -34.28 18.54
CA VAL A 948 -13.96 -32.88 18.14
C VAL A 948 -14.48 -31.99 19.25
N HIS A 949 -13.64 -31.07 19.72
CA HIS A 949 -13.98 -30.04 20.68
C HIS A 949 -14.08 -28.70 19.95
N CYS A 950 -15.24 -28.04 19.99
CA CYS A 950 -15.45 -26.74 19.36
C CYS A 950 -15.88 -25.73 20.41
N GLN A 951 -15.14 -24.62 20.48
CA GLN A 951 -15.29 -23.55 21.45
C GLN A 951 -15.51 -22.22 20.71
N ILE A 952 -16.44 -21.42 21.22
CA ILE A 952 -16.78 -20.09 20.71
C ILE A 952 -16.80 -19.11 21.88
N SER A 953 -15.97 -18.07 21.84
CA SER A 953 -16.02 -16.93 22.76
C SER A 953 -16.47 -15.67 22.03
N ARG A 954 -17.20 -14.80 22.74
CA ARG A 954 -17.60 -13.47 22.27
C ARG A 954 -17.33 -12.45 23.37
N ASP A 955 -16.35 -11.58 23.12
CA ASP A 955 -15.90 -10.58 24.07
C ASP A 955 -16.30 -9.17 23.60
N LEU A 956 -16.91 -8.40 24.50
CA LEU A 956 -17.22 -6.98 24.30
C LEU A 956 -16.13 -6.10 24.92
N ASP A 957 -15.69 -5.05 24.22
CA ASP A 957 -14.67 -4.10 24.71
C ASP A 957 -15.10 -3.39 26.01
N ARG A 958 -16.41 -3.24 26.21
CA ARG A 958 -17.00 -2.46 27.31
C ARG A 958 -16.91 -3.15 28.67
N LYS A 959 -16.42 -4.38 28.77
CA LYS A 959 -16.33 -5.12 30.03
C LYS A 959 -15.25 -4.52 30.94
N ARG A 960 -15.60 -4.30 32.22
CA ARG A 960 -14.61 -3.93 33.26
C ARG A 960 -13.66 -5.11 33.46
N SER A 961 -12.37 -4.84 33.70
CA SER A 961 -11.42 -5.92 33.98
C SER A 961 -11.90 -6.74 35.19
N GLY A 962 -12.07 -8.06 35.00
CA GLY A 962 -12.47 -9.00 36.06
C GLY A 962 -13.80 -9.73 35.86
N GLU A 963 -14.65 -9.35 34.90
CA GLU A 963 -15.87 -10.12 34.55
C GLU A 963 -15.54 -11.18 33.48
N TYR A 964 -15.09 -12.37 33.92
CA TYR A 964 -14.88 -13.53 33.05
C TYR A 964 -16.22 -14.22 32.76
N MET A 965 -16.48 -14.52 31.49
CA MET A 965 -17.59 -15.39 31.09
C MET A 965 -17.03 -16.67 30.48
N PRO A 966 -17.59 -17.84 30.84
CA PRO A 966 -17.14 -19.11 30.28
C PRO A 966 -17.45 -19.19 28.79
N ASP A 967 -16.56 -19.81 28.04
CA ASP A 967 -16.72 -20.00 26.60
C ASP A 967 -17.85 -21.00 26.30
N TYR A 968 -18.53 -20.83 25.17
CA TYR A 968 -19.51 -21.81 24.72
C TYR A 968 -18.79 -22.98 24.07
N CYS A 969 -19.16 -24.20 24.46
CA CYS A 969 -18.51 -25.42 23.99
C CYS A 969 -19.51 -26.50 23.56
N LEU A 970 -19.23 -27.14 22.43
CA LEU A 970 -19.92 -28.35 21.98
C LEU A 970 -18.92 -29.40 21.49
N LEU A 971 -19.04 -30.61 22.05
CA LEU A 971 -18.23 -31.75 21.63
C LEU A 971 -18.98 -32.72 20.70
N TYR A 972 -18.24 -33.32 19.77
CA TYR A 972 -18.74 -34.31 18.82
C TYR A 972 -17.92 -35.59 18.93
N LEU A 973 -18.60 -36.73 18.92
CA LEU A 973 -18.00 -38.05 18.77
C LEU A 973 -18.46 -38.67 17.45
N ILE A 974 -17.55 -38.73 16.47
CA ILE A 974 -17.82 -39.20 15.11
C ILE A 974 -17.31 -40.64 14.95
N TYR A 975 -18.22 -41.53 14.58
CA TYR A 975 -17.96 -42.94 14.40
C TYR A 975 -17.51 -43.28 12.96
N PRO A 976 -16.82 -44.42 12.75
CA PRO A 976 -16.39 -44.88 11.42
C PRO A 976 -17.51 -45.06 10.37
N ASN A 977 -18.77 -45.17 10.82
CA ASN A 977 -19.95 -45.28 9.96
C ASN A 977 -20.52 -43.92 9.52
N GLY A 978 -19.98 -42.80 10.01
CA GLY A 978 -20.44 -41.45 9.70
C GLY A 978 -21.56 -40.92 10.58
N ILE A 979 -21.85 -41.57 11.71
CA ILE A 979 -22.75 -41.02 12.74
C ILE A 979 -21.92 -40.15 13.68
N ALA A 980 -22.41 -38.95 13.98
CA ALA A 980 -21.83 -38.02 14.95
C ALA A 980 -22.77 -37.88 16.15
N HIS A 981 -22.26 -38.10 17.36
CA HIS A 981 -23.00 -37.92 18.60
C HIS A 981 -22.54 -36.64 19.30
N THR A 982 -23.49 -35.83 19.74
CA THR A 982 -23.27 -34.78 20.74
C THR A 982 -24.06 -35.13 21.99
N VAL A 983 -23.88 -34.38 23.08
CA VAL A 983 -24.71 -34.55 24.28
C VAL A 983 -26.16 -34.10 24.04
N THR A 984 -26.41 -33.32 22.99
CA THR A 984 -27.73 -32.78 22.62
C THR A 984 -28.46 -33.56 21.52
N GLY A 985 -27.80 -34.47 20.78
CA GLY A 985 -28.43 -35.22 19.70
C GLY A 985 -27.48 -36.09 18.83
N SER A 986 -27.99 -36.62 17.72
CA SER A 986 -27.22 -37.41 16.74
C SER A 986 -27.37 -36.83 15.32
N HIS A 987 -26.27 -36.78 14.59
CA HIS A 987 -26.18 -36.21 13.23
C HIS A 987 -25.52 -37.21 12.26
N HIS A 988 -25.83 -37.12 10.96
CA HIS A 988 -25.15 -37.87 9.91
C HIS A 988 -24.23 -36.94 9.11
N ILE A 989 -22.99 -37.36 8.88
CA ILE A 989 -22.01 -36.59 8.09
C ILE A 989 -21.86 -37.09 6.64
N ARG A 990 -22.63 -38.12 6.26
CA ARG A 990 -22.67 -38.72 4.92
C ARG A 990 -23.84 -38.20 4.11
#